data_AF-A0A3Q9WAL0-F1
#
_entry.id   AF-A0A3Q9WAL0-F1
#
_cell.length_a   1.000
_cell.length_b   1.000
_cell.length_c   1.000
_cell.angle_alpha   90.00
_cell.angle_beta   90.00
_cell.angle_gamma   90.00
#
_symmetry.space_group_name_H-M   'P 1'
#
loop_
_entity.id
_entity.type
_entity.pdbx_description
1 polymer ?
#
loop_
_entity_poly.entity_id
_entity_poly.type
_entity_poly.pdbx_seq_one_letter_code
_entity_poly.pdbx_strand_id
1 'polypeptide(L)'
;MARRASRPVAAVVVVLVVVASACCWQAAADVADAQGARGPGRESDGDRAKKRIAVLGAGYAGLSAACELSRLGHEVVVLEKNDYVGGRAHQFEVEADNGQTFKFDAGPSWYWMPEVFDRFFARYGRTVQEFYQLERLDPAYRIIRNDHNGEGTVDVPGASSEAFMSWARQMNGDARLVDRLMDEAKAKYEEGVFKWIWHPMVSWWEMIDLNLVRAALQYDMFNSFVAHLQKYISSDTLLMILKWPVIFLGASPNGAPALYSMMTYGGHALGTFYPTGGLARPVVAIAELAKDLGVDIQLDAEVTSFRFDETGRGVQAVCTRNDRCEAVDGVVAAADYHHVEQTLLPPELRRYEQGFWDAQVMSPSCVLFYLGFDHRIQGLTHHTFFFDRDLDAHLHAAFDTHTWAEEPVFYVSATSKTDPSVVTGQGEALFVLVPISYQLNGTDNAARREQILHTVLTRMEENLKQPLREWLVYQKSYGTTDFERDFHSFRGNAFGHANTLSQSLVLKPSMDSLLNNLVFAGHLTNPGPGVPPSIVSGTVSANLLHDKLQVTANHHLLGFTLLGALLGALFLGILTLSVFSTRFVSYVECIRLLYVHGRTYFAAATLMKPMAFLDTAAMYGLFRVADDYVDNVGDAGERQRNLDAFMADFWRCWESGRGDYARHPTLPAIIESAHRRAYPRELFERFFRSMRMDAKRKVVCLTMDDTMEYMEGSAAVIGEFMLPILMPDRDSLAFKQAIPHARDLGLAFQITNMLRDIGEDNRLGRQYIPVDACNRHGLNGKLTSHEQPGFRELMEEMFAFTDNLYASADLGIDMLPEQVRDVIRVARLAYHRIHDKIRAANYDIFTARRRVPLREKLTILVDTVPRLKLARIALTELICAALYGLSRPHIAFVWIGAVWASWLEWPGCSYLRFHGLFVVPPLLMLARLAHQRAVADKQVPFLRRAGFWTLALCVVATLYTTPWDNFLVYRRVWGYPPERILFVIGYVPVEEYMFFTLETMLVAAVWLQVFQPTTLQAEVGPRGKGGMLVLASLGLVWIAGLSCLASEQSLYIGLILTWAMPVLILQWSLGAHVLTTHAKPVLTTIVSATAYLCVADAWAIRHGIWRINPANLVLPMGKYALPLEEALFFLVTSIMCTWGLTLAMVLWGKPIGLAVGVGTWARPPRPGRTQLITCGAVLVLSISHPALFKMVPALVVTIMRFGFWACALMAGVHLPARGRVLFAAAVVAISCAPAALAPLLAGTVLVGTLGGWHTRDRDDTLPLYKNA
;
A
#
# COMPACT_ATOMS: atom_id res chain seq x y z
N MET A 1 -42.60 32.59 -36.30
CA MET A 1 -42.36 33.59 -35.24
C MET A 1 -43.04 33.05 -34.00
N ALA A 2 -42.45 32.76 -32.84
CA ALA A 2 -41.21 33.20 -32.21
C ALA A 2 -40.18 32.05 -32.11
N ARG A 3 -39.17 32.10 -32.99
CA ARG A 3 -37.87 31.45 -32.83
C ARG A 3 -36.98 32.51 -32.18
N ARG A 4 -36.81 32.49 -30.85
CA ARG A 4 -35.75 33.20 -30.10
C ARG A 4 -35.96 32.95 -28.61
N ALA A 5 -35.26 31.96 -28.06
CA ALA A 5 -34.83 31.84 -26.66
C ALA A 5 -34.68 30.35 -26.27
N SER A 6 -33.50 29.76 -26.49
CA SER A 6 -33.01 28.59 -25.72
C SER A 6 -31.64 28.08 -26.23
N ARG A 7 -30.68 28.98 -26.39
CA ARG A 7 -29.29 28.72 -25.96
C ARG A 7 -29.10 29.66 -24.76
N PRO A 8 -28.47 29.30 -23.62
CA PRO A 8 -27.54 28.19 -23.37
C PRO A 8 -27.78 27.49 -22.00
N VAL A 9 -28.28 26.26 -21.94
CA VAL A 9 -28.36 25.53 -20.64
C VAL A 9 -27.67 24.16 -20.72
N ALA A 10 -27.73 23.46 -21.85
CA ALA A 10 -27.10 22.14 -21.99
C ALA A 10 -25.56 22.20 -22.22
N ALA A 11 -25.06 23.23 -22.92
CA ALA A 11 -23.62 23.46 -23.03
C ALA A 11 -22.99 23.84 -21.69
N VAL A 12 -23.78 24.48 -20.81
CA VAL A 12 -23.35 24.91 -19.48
C VAL A 12 -23.17 23.71 -18.54
N VAL A 13 -23.84 22.58 -18.76
CA VAL A 13 -23.90 21.48 -17.78
C VAL A 13 -22.77 20.44 -17.90
N VAL A 14 -22.33 20.06 -19.11
CA VAL A 14 -21.12 19.22 -19.28
C VAL A 14 -19.85 20.07 -19.15
N VAL A 15 -19.91 21.34 -19.60
CA VAL A 15 -18.88 22.33 -19.25
C VAL A 15 -18.86 22.49 -17.73
N LEU A 16 -19.97 22.58 -17.00
CA LEU A 16 -19.96 22.62 -15.53
C LEU A 16 -19.45 21.33 -14.88
N VAL A 17 -19.65 20.13 -15.42
CA VAL A 17 -19.10 18.92 -14.78
C VAL A 17 -17.59 18.82 -14.99
N VAL A 18 -17.09 19.10 -16.20
CA VAL A 18 -15.64 19.05 -16.46
C VAL A 18 -14.93 20.31 -15.95
N VAL A 19 -15.58 21.49 -15.99
CA VAL A 19 -15.08 22.76 -15.42
C VAL A 19 -15.27 22.80 -13.91
N ALA A 20 -16.31 22.26 -13.28
CA ALA A 20 -16.38 22.18 -11.81
C ALA A 20 -15.44 21.10 -11.27
N SER A 21 -15.25 19.97 -11.97
CA SER A 21 -14.21 19.01 -11.58
C SER A 21 -12.82 19.61 -11.78
N ALA A 22 -12.57 20.33 -12.88
CA ALA A 22 -11.30 20.99 -13.13
C ALA A 22 -11.09 22.23 -12.23
N CYS A 23 -12.10 23.02 -11.90
CA CYS A 23 -12.03 24.21 -11.02
C CYS A 23 -12.02 23.84 -9.54
N CYS A 24 -12.73 22.79 -9.09
CA CYS A 24 -12.58 22.28 -7.71
C CYS A 24 -11.19 21.69 -7.51
N TRP A 25 -10.60 21.07 -8.54
CA TRP A 25 -9.24 20.59 -8.47
C TRP A 25 -8.20 21.67 -8.77
N GLN A 26 -8.52 22.72 -9.53
CA GLN A 26 -7.68 23.91 -9.66
C GLN A 26 -7.69 24.67 -8.34
N ALA A 27 -8.81 24.79 -7.63
CA ALA A 27 -8.84 25.35 -6.27
C ALA A 27 -8.09 24.47 -5.26
N ALA A 28 -8.20 23.14 -5.34
CA ALA A 28 -7.41 22.24 -4.50
C ALA A 28 -5.91 22.23 -4.88
N ALA A 29 -5.59 22.42 -6.16
CA ALA A 29 -4.23 22.53 -6.67
C ALA A 29 -3.61 23.91 -6.42
N ASP A 30 -4.38 24.98 -6.46
CA ASP A 30 -3.95 26.34 -6.12
C ASP A 30 -3.76 26.44 -4.59
N VAL A 31 -4.51 25.67 -3.80
CA VAL A 31 -4.25 25.45 -2.37
C VAL A 31 -2.99 24.58 -2.15
N ALA A 32 -2.77 23.54 -2.97
CA ALA A 32 -1.57 22.69 -2.88
C ALA A 32 -0.30 23.38 -3.44
N ASP A 33 -0.40 24.22 -4.45
CA ASP A 33 0.68 25.07 -4.99
C ASP A 33 0.91 26.26 -4.06
N ALA A 34 -0.11 26.80 -3.37
CA ALA A 34 0.10 27.75 -2.27
C ALA A 34 0.78 27.09 -1.05
N GLN A 35 0.69 25.77 -0.90
CA GLN A 35 1.42 24.98 0.12
C GLN A 35 2.80 24.53 -0.36
N GLY A 36 3.01 24.33 -1.67
CA GLY A 36 4.27 23.90 -2.28
C GLY A 36 5.21 25.04 -2.71
N ALA A 37 4.69 26.25 -2.96
CA ALA A 37 5.46 27.42 -3.39
C ALA A 37 5.96 28.30 -2.24
N ARG A 38 5.75 27.91 -0.97
CA ARG A 38 6.33 28.63 0.18
C ARG A 38 7.77 28.16 0.44
N GLY A 39 8.67 28.62 -0.43
CA GLY A 39 10.03 28.94 0.02
C GLY A 39 9.98 30.06 1.07
N PRO A 40 11.08 30.35 1.79
CA PRO A 40 11.11 31.35 2.86
C PRO A 40 11.09 32.76 2.24
N GLY A 41 9.93 33.16 1.74
CA GLY A 41 9.65 34.48 1.21
C GLY A 41 8.54 35.10 2.03
N ARG A 42 8.86 36.21 2.71
CA ARG A 42 7.93 37.07 3.46
C ARG A 42 6.70 37.39 2.61
N GLU A 43 5.55 36.79 2.92
CA GLU A 43 4.24 37.36 2.59
C GLU A 43 3.57 37.80 3.89
N SER A 44 3.00 38.99 3.85
CA SER A 44 2.58 39.82 4.98
C SER A 44 1.59 39.13 5.91
N ASP A 45 2.04 38.93 7.15
CA ASP A 45 1.33 38.39 8.31
C ASP A 45 0.35 39.42 8.91
N GLY A 46 -0.60 39.86 8.09
CA GLY A 46 -1.67 40.76 8.50
C GLY A 46 -2.96 39.98 8.72
N ASP A 47 -3.26 39.70 9.99
CA ASP A 47 -4.62 39.50 10.53
C ASP A 47 -5.25 38.09 10.51
N ARG A 48 -4.48 37.03 10.78
CA ARG A 48 -5.05 35.80 11.39
C ARG A 48 -4.91 35.87 12.90
N ALA A 49 -6.04 35.79 13.62
CA ALA A 49 -6.04 35.75 15.08
C ALA A 49 -5.14 34.61 15.57
N LYS A 50 -4.15 34.94 16.43
CA LYS A 50 -3.26 33.95 17.04
C LYS A 50 -4.10 32.98 17.88
N LYS A 51 -3.98 31.69 17.61
CA LYS A 51 -4.62 30.64 18.42
C LYS A 51 -3.77 30.35 19.64
N ARG A 52 -4.41 30.12 20.78
CA ARG A 52 -3.74 29.79 22.05
C ARG A 52 -3.72 28.28 22.26
N ILE A 53 -2.54 27.69 22.35
CA ILE A 53 -2.33 26.25 22.39
C ILE A 53 -1.69 25.85 23.73
N ALA A 54 -2.27 24.86 24.41
CA ALA A 54 -1.65 24.26 25.59
C ALA A 54 -0.81 23.04 25.22
N VAL A 55 0.39 22.97 25.78
CA VAL A 55 1.26 21.80 25.74
C VAL A 55 1.35 21.23 27.15
N LEU A 56 0.93 19.97 27.32
CA LEU A 56 0.93 19.32 28.63
C LEU A 56 2.25 18.57 28.83
N GLY A 57 3.05 18.99 29.79
CA GLY A 57 4.38 18.43 30.11
C GLY A 57 5.53 19.16 29.42
N ALA A 58 6.59 19.44 30.17
CA ALA A 58 7.82 20.11 29.76
C ALA A 58 9.01 19.15 29.57
N GLY A 59 8.74 17.90 29.16
CA GLY A 59 9.79 16.99 28.67
C GLY A 59 10.25 17.35 27.25
N TYR A 60 11.19 16.58 26.69
CA TYR A 60 11.70 16.81 25.32
C TYR A 60 10.61 16.93 24.25
N ALA A 61 9.59 16.06 24.29
CA ALA A 61 8.49 16.11 23.32
C ALA A 61 7.62 17.36 23.48
N GLY A 62 7.30 17.76 24.71
CA GLY A 62 6.50 18.95 24.97
C GLY A 62 7.23 20.23 24.58
N LEU A 63 8.48 20.39 25.03
CA LEU A 63 9.26 21.59 24.70
C LEU A 63 9.55 21.69 23.18
N SER A 64 9.84 20.58 22.51
CA SER A 64 9.98 20.54 21.05
C SER A 64 8.68 20.94 20.33
N ALA A 65 7.54 20.42 20.78
CA ALA A 65 6.23 20.81 20.24
C ALA A 65 5.94 22.29 20.46
N ALA A 66 6.30 22.84 21.63
CA ALA A 66 6.08 24.24 21.96
C ALA A 66 6.89 25.19 21.07
N CYS A 67 8.18 24.89 20.85
CA CYS A 67 9.01 25.64 19.91
C CYS A 67 8.43 25.62 18.49
N GLU A 68 8.00 24.46 18.00
CA GLU A 68 7.48 24.32 16.64
C GLU A 68 6.11 25.02 16.49
N LEU A 69 5.22 24.93 17.48
CA LEU A 69 3.93 25.65 17.47
C LEU A 69 4.12 27.17 17.50
N SER A 70 5.05 27.68 18.31
CA SER A 70 5.38 29.10 18.32
C SER A 70 5.93 29.56 16.95
N ARG A 71 6.82 28.77 16.35
CA ARG A 71 7.34 29.01 14.97
C ARG A 71 6.23 29.01 13.92
N LEU A 72 5.15 28.24 14.11
CA LEU A 72 3.96 28.21 13.27
C LEU A 72 2.97 29.37 13.53
N GLY A 73 3.30 30.29 14.44
CA GLY A 73 2.55 31.53 14.71
C GLY A 73 1.50 31.43 15.81
N HIS A 74 1.47 30.35 16.59
CA HIS A 74 0.54 30.19 17.72
C HIS A 74 1.08 30.81 19.01
N GLU A 75 0.18 31.24 19.89
CA GLU A 75 0.52 31.54 21.28
C GLU A 75 0.55 30.22 22.06
N VAL A 76 1.64 29.93 22.76
CA VAL A 76 1.84 28.62 23.39
C VAL A 76 2.07 28.77 24.89
N VAL A 77 1.34 27.96 25.66
CA VAL A 77 1.57 27.76 27.09
C VAL A 77 1.94 26.30 27.35
N VAL A 78 3.04 26.07 28.07
CA VAL A 78 3.46 24.75 28.55
C VAL A 78 3.06 24.64 30.02
N LEU A 79 2.32 23.59 30.35
CA LEU A 79 1.86 23.28 31.70
C LEU A 79 2.61 22.05 32.22
N GLU A 80 3.50 22.24 33.19
CA GLU A 80 4.32 21.19 33.79
C GLU A 80 3.95 20.97 35.24
N LYS A 81 3.77 19.71 35.64
CA LYS A 81 3.38 19.31 37.00
C LYS A 81 4.49 19.60 38.02
N ASN A 82 5.74 19.39 37.63
CA ASN A 82 6.89 19.54 38.53
C ASN A 82 7.38 20.99 38.60
N ASP A 83 8.25 21.27 39.56
CA ASP A 83 8.93 22.56 39.76
C ASP A 83 10.16 22.75 38.86
N TYR A 84 10.35 21.86 37.88
CA TYR A 84 11.44 21.88 36.91
C TYR A 84 11.00 21.41 35.52
N VAL A 85 11.78 21.76 34.50
CA VAL A 85 11.62 21.27 33.12
C VAL A 85 12.47 20.02 32.87
N GLY A 86 12.13 19.27 31.82
CA GLY A 86 12.93 18.12 31.36
C GLY A 86 12.32 16.76 31.65
N GLY A 87 11.32 16.69 32.53
CA GLY A 87 10.67 15.43 32.91
C GLY A 87 11.70 14.44 33.46
N ARG A 88 11.83 13.28 32.80
CA ARG A 88 12.84 12.26 33.17
C ARG A 88 14.29 12.76 32.99
N ALA A 89 14.52 13.78 32.17
CA ALA A 89 15.84 14.33 31.88
C ALA A 89 16.16 15.58 32.71
N HIS A 90 15.90 15.52 34.03
CA HIS A 90 16.28 16.58 34.95
C HIS A 90 17.56 16.20 35.71
N GLN A 91 18.10 17.17 36.44
CA GLN A 91 19.26 17.01 37.32
C GLN A 91 18.87 17.53 38.70
N PHE A 92 19.41 16.91 39.74
CA PHE A 92 19.28 17.41 41.11
C PHE A 92 20.64 17.46 41.80
N GLU A 93 20.76 18.37 42.75
CA GLU A 93 21.95 18.61 43.55
C GLU A 93 21.65 18.28 45.01
N VAL A 94 22.62 17.68 45.71
CA VAL A 94 22.47 17.27 47.10
C VAL A 94 23.76 17.48 47.87
N GLU A 95 23.65 18.04 49.07
CA GLU A 95 24.74 18.13 50.04
C GLU A 95 24.72 16.89 50.93
N ALA A 96 25.83 16.15 50.96
CA ALA A 96 26.02 14.99 51.81
C ALA A 96 26.48 15.40 53.22
N ASP A 97 26.36 14.48 54.18
CA ASP A 97 26.66 14.72 55.60
C ASP A 97 28.11 15.18 55.86
N ASN A 98 29.03 14.88 54.95
CA ASN A 98 30.43 15.28 55.02
C ASN A 98 30.72 16.68 54.42
N GLY A 99 29.67 17.42 54.01
CA GLY A 99 29.76 18.75 53.41
C GLY A 99 30.12 18.76 51.92
N GLN A 100 30.22 17.60 51.27
CA GLN A 100 30.38 17.53 49.82
C GLN A 100 29.03 17.64 49.12
N THR A 101 29.00 18.40 48.03
CA THR A 101 27.84 18.51 47.15
C THR A 101 28.03 17.64 45.91
N PHE A 102 26.98 16.87 45.57
CA PHE A 102 26.93 15.97 44.42
C PHE A 102 25.79 16.37 43.48
N LYS A 103 26.05 16.38 42.17
CA LYS A 103 25.06 16.60 41.12
C LYS A 103 24.81 15.31 40.35
N PHE A 104 23.55 14.92 40.24
CA PHE A 104 23.13 13.69 39.58
C PHE A 104 22.14 13.97 38.46
N ASP A 105 22.43 13.44 37.27
CA ASP A 105 21.43 13.33 36.20
C ASP A 105 20.41 12.24 36.59
N ALA A 106 19.12 12.58 36.56
CA ALA A 106 18.08 11.74 37.14
C ALA A 106 17.62 10.60 36.23
N GLY A 107 17.86 10.66 34.91
CA GLY A 107 17.32 9.68 33.97
C GLY A 107 18.28 9.32 32.84
N PRO A 108 18.20 9.98 31.66
CA PRO A 108 19.10 9.66 30.56
C PRO A 108 20.56 9.90 30.94
N SER A 109 21.42 8.93 30.63
CA SER A 109 22.86 9.01 30.84
C SER A 109 23.68 8.89 29.54
N TRP A 110 23.03 8.69 28.39
CA TRP A 110 23.68 8.49 27.10
C TRP A 110 23.30 9.59 26.11
N TYR A 111 24.30 10.20 25.46
CA TYR A 111 24.09 11.14 24.35
C TYR A 111 24.56 10.51 23.04
N TRP A 112 23.60 10.07 22.23
CA TRP A 112 23.80 9.56 20.87
C TRP A 112 23.02 10.40 19.86
N MET A 113 23.40 10.27 18.59
CA MET A 113 22.73 10.94 17.47
C MET A 113 22.76 12.48 17.59
N PRO A 114 23.93 13.11 17.80
CA PRO A 114 24.07 14.56 17.95
C PRO A 114 23.39 15.37 16.83
N GLU A 115 23.37 14.82 15.62
CA GLU A 115 22.79 15.45 14.45
C GLU A 115 21.27 15.69 14.56
N VAL A 116 20.54 14.94 15.40
CA VAL A 116 19.11 15.18 15.64
C VAL A 116 18.93 16.48 16.41
N PHE A 117 19.81 16.76 17.38
CA PHE A 117 19.82 18.01 18.13
C PHE A 117 20.25 19.15 17.22
N ASP A 118 21.34 19.00 16.45
CA ASP A 118 21.80 20.01 15.50
C ASP A 118 20.69 20.38 14.50
N ARG A 119 20.02 19.39 13.93
CA ARG A 119 18.91 19.61 12.99
C ARG A 119 17.73 20.30 13.67
N PHE A 120 17.42 19.98 14.93
CA PHE A 120 16.36 20.65 15.67
C PHE A 120 16.67 22.13 15.89
N PHE A 121 17.84 22.48 16.46
CA PHE A 121 18.23 23.88 16.71
C PHE A 121 18.34 24.68 15.41
N ALA A 122 18.86 24.05 14.34
CA ALA A 122 18.98 24.68 13.03
C ALA A 122 17.63 25.14 12.43
N ARG A 123 16.51 24.49 12.78
CA ARG A 123 15.15 24.92 12.35
C ARG A 123 14.80 26.33 12.84
N TYR A 124 15.43 26.76 13.92
CA TYR A 124 15.20 28.07 14.56
C TYR A 124 16.38 29.02 14.33
N GLY A 125 17.31 28.67 13.43
CA GLY A 125 18.50 29.46 13.14
C GLY A 125 19.53 29.50 14.27
N ARG A 126 19.51 28.50 15.16
CA ARG A 126 20.42 28.38 16.31
C ARG A 126 21.33 27.15 16.14
N THR A 127 22.41 27.12 16.91
CA THR A 127 23.36 25.99 16.96
C THR A 127 23.47 25.44 18.37
N VAL A 128 23.73 24.14 18.51
CA VAL A 128 23.85 23.48 19.82
C VAL A 128 24.97 24.10 20.68
N GLN A 129 26.05 24.52 20.02
CA GLN A 129 27.25 25.08 20.65
C GLN A 129 27.00 26.43 21.35
N GLU A 130 25.89 27.11 21.05
CA GLU A 130 25.47 28.32 21.76
C GLU A 130 24.99 28.01 23.19
N PHE A 131 24.53 26.78 23.44
CA PHE A 131 23.92 26.40 24.71
C PHE A 131 24.81 25.50 25.55
N TYR A 132 25.50 24.54 24.94
CA TYR A 132 26.38 23.61 25.66
C TYR A 132 27.49 23.05 24.78
N GLN A 133 28.59 22.64 25.44
CA GLN A 133 29.69 21.95 24.79
C GLN A 133 29.45 20.44 24.85
N LEU A 134 29.79 19.75 23.76
CA LEU A 134 29.73 18.29 23.67
C LEU A 134 31.13 17.71 23.68
N GLU A 135 31.41 16.89 24.67
CA GLU A 135 32.65 16.13 24.78
C GLU A 135 32.42 14.72 24.23
N ARG A 136 33.33 14.25 23.37
CA ARG A 136 33.29 12.86 22.88
C ARG A 136 34.05 11.97 23.85
N LEU A 137 33.41 10.92 24.36
CA LEU A 137 33.98 10.04 25.37
C LEU A 137 34.98 9.03 24.76
N ASP A 138 36.14 8.86 25.39
CA ASP A 138 37.12 7.83 25.06
C ASP A 138 37.78 7.24 26.33
N PRO A 139 37.66 5.92 26.60
CA PRO A 139 36.84 4.96 25.85
C PRO A 139 35.36 5.35 25.88
N ALA A 140 34.61 4.96 24.84
CA ALA A 140 33.17 5.23 24.77
C ALA A 140 32.45 4.62 26.00
N TYR A 141 32.86 3.42 26.38
CA TYR A 141 32.48 2.74 27.62
C TYR A 141 33.40 1.54 27.88
N ARG A 142 33.37 1.05 29.11
CA ARG A 142 34.07 -0.15 29.59
C ARG A 142 33.08 -1.27 29.87
N ILE A 143 33.47 -2.51 29.60
CA ILE A 143 32.74 -3.71 30.03
C ILE A 143 33.64 -4.57 30.93
N ILE A 144 33.15 -4.89 32.12
CA ILE A 144 33.74 -5.86 33.05
C ILE A 144 33.04 -7.20 32.86
N ARG A 145 33.83 -8.28 32.69
CA ARG A 145 33.35 -9.63 32.35
C ARG A 145 34.07 -10.67 33.18
N ASN A 146 33.44 -11.83 33.34
CA ASN A 146 34.04 -12.97 34.02
C ASN A 146 34.17 -14.13 33.03
N ASP A 147 35.31 -14.22 32.34
CA ASP A 147 35.65 -15.30 31.43
C ASP A 147 36.29 -16.48 32.17
N HIS A 148 36.17 -17.70 31.63
CA HIS A 148 36.75 -18.93 32.21
C HIS A 148 38.29 -18.88 32.40
N ASN A 149 38.97 -17.82 31.94
CA ASN A 149 40.40 -17.58 32.08
C ASN A 149 40.78 -16.47 33.09
N GLY A 150 39.80 -15.81 33.72
CA GLY A 150 40.03 -14.76 34.73
C GLY A 150 40.20 -13.35 34.16
N GLU A 151 39.34 -12.44 34.63
CA GLU A 151 39.40 -10.97 34.53
C GLU A 151 39.61 -10.36 33.11
N GLY A 152 38.58 -10.41 32.27
CA GLY A 152 38.54 -9.67 30.99
C GLY A 152 37.84 -8.31 31.09
N THR A 153 38.58 -7.23 31.31
CA THR A 153 38.07 -5.85 31.07
C THR A 153 38.22 -5.48 29.59
N VAL A 154 37.16 -4.96 28.97
CA VAL A 154 37.16 -4.53 27.57
C VAL A 154 36.77 -3.06 27.47
N ASP A 155 37.69 -2.24 26.96
CA ASP A 155 37.43 -0.84 26.62
C ASP A 155 37.03 -0.72 25.15
N VAL A 156 35.86 -0.14 24.90
CA VAL A 156 35.38 0.13 23.53
C VAL A 156 35.90 1.50 23.11
N PRO A 157 36.72 1.60 22.04
CA PRO A 157 37.28 2.87 21.63
C PRO A 157 36.21 3.87 21.23
N GLY A 158 36.36 5.11 21.69
CA GLY A 158 35.44 6.20 21.44
C GLY A 158 36.08 7.41 20.76
N ALA A 159 37.42 7.49 20.66
CA ALA A 159 38.16 8.62 20.11
C ALA A 159 37.69 9.09 18.72
N SER A 160 37.41 8.16 17.82
CA SER A 160 36.89 8.46 16.48
C SER A 160 36.12 7.28 15.90
N SER A 161 35.33 7.54 14.85
CA SER A 161 34.62 6.48 14.12
C SER A 161 35.61 5.45 13.54
N GLU A 162 36.75 5.92 13.03
CA GLU A 162 37.79 5.02 12.50
C GLU A 162 38.50 4.24 13.60
N ALA A 163 38.68 4.82 14.79
CA ALA A 163 39.23 4.09 15.93
C ALA A 163 38.34 2.89 16.31
N PHE A 164 37.03 3.09 16.42
CA PHE A 164 36.08 2.01 16.65
C PHE A 164 36.09 0.97 15.50
N MET A 165 36.06 1.42 14.24
CA MET A 165 36.05 0.52 13.08
C MET A 165 37.33 -0.32 13.00
N SER A 166 38.50 0.28 13.22
CA SER A 166 39.78 -0.42 13.21
C SER A 166 39.84 -1.50 14.30
N TRP A 167 39.37 -1.18 15.51
CA TRP A 167 39.27 -2.10 16.63
C TRP A 167 38.27 -3.24 16.35
N ALA A 168 37.09 -2.95 15.82
CA ALA A 168 36.08 -3.95 15.46
C ALA A 168 36.58 -4.91 14.37
N ARG A 169 37.26 -4.40 13.33
CA ARG A 169 37.88 -5.22 12.28
C ARG A 169 38.93 -6.17 12.86
N GLN A 170 39.80 -5.66 13.74
CA GLN A 170 40.82 -6.47 14.40
C GLN A 170 40.18 -7.55 15.28
N MET A 171 39.15 -7.20 16.06
CA MET A 171 38.49 -8.12 16.98
C MET A 171 37.68 -9.21 16.25
N ASN A 172 37.14 -8.92 15.07
CA ASN A 172 36.39 -9.91 14.27
C ASN A 172 37.30 -10.85 13.45
N GLY A 173 38.50 -10.40 13.09
CA GLY A 173 39.44 -11.12 12.21
C GLY A 173 39.15 -10.97 10.71
N ASP A 174 37.88 -10.86 10.29
CA ASP A 174 37.51 -10.51 8.90
C ASP A 174 36.96 -9.08 8.83
N ALA A 175 37.81 -8.17 8.35
CA ALA A 175 37.49 -6.76 8.18
C ALA A 175 36.34 -6.50 7.17
N ARG A 176 36.25 -7.31 6.10
CA ARG A 176 35.29 -7.08 5.01
C ARG A 176 33.85 -7.35 5.44
N LEU A 177 33.65 -8.22 6.43
CA LEU A 177 32.33 -8.49 6.99
C LEU A 177 31.86 -7.35 7.90
N VAL A 178 32.76 -6.80 8.72
CA VAL A 178 32.47 -5.64 9.59
C VAL A 178 32.12 -4.41 8.74
N ASP A 179 32.89 -4.13 7.68
CA ASP A 179 32.61 -3.00 6.79
C ASP A 179 31.24 -3.15 6.11
N ARG A 180 30.89 -4.33 5.60
CA ARG A 180 29.57 -4.59 5.00
C ARG A 180 28.42 -4.40 5.98
N LEU A 181 28.56 -4.90 7.21
CA LEU A 181 27.54 -4.72 8.26
C LEU A 181 27.34 -3.22 8.55
N MET A 182 28.42 -2.45 8.67
CA MET A 182 28.38 -1.04 9.02
C MET A 182 27.85 -0.17 7.86
N ASP A 183 28.17 -0.51 6.61
CA ASP A 183 27.58 0.15 5.44
C ASP A 183 26.07 -0.09 5.35
N GLU A 184 25.62 -1.33 5.62
CA GLU A 184 24.19 -1.66 5.67
C GLU A 184 23.50 -0.93 6.83
N ALA A 185 24.10 -0.93 8.03
CA ALA A 185 23.57 -0.23 9.19
C ALA A 185 23.50 1.29 8.97
N LYS A 186 24.51 1.88 8.32
CA LYS A 186 24.54 3.30 7.94
C LYS A 186 23.41 3.65 6.98
N ALA A 187 23.21 2.86 5.93
CA ALA A 187 22.12 3.10 4.98
C ALA A 187 20.74 3.05 5.65
N LYS A 188 20.52 2.07 6.55
CA LYS A 188 19.30 1.98 7.38
C LYS A 188 19.14 3.21 8.28
N TYR A 189 20.24 3.66 8.90
CA TYR A 189 20.27 4.82 9.78
C TYR A 189 19.92 6.12 9.04
N GLU A 190 20.55 6.39 7.90
CA GLU A 190 20.30 7.61 7.12
C GLU A 190 18.84 7.67 6.63
N GLU A 191 18.28 6.57 6.15
CA GLU A 191 16.89 6.53 5.70
C GLU A 191 15.89 6.60 6.87
N GLY A 192 16.14 5.84 7.94
CA GLY A 192 15.27 5.76 9.11
C GLY A 192 15.22 7.07 9.90
N VAL A 193 16.38 7.62 10.24
CA VAL A 193 16.49 8.79 11.12
C VAL A 193 16.23 10.11 10.38
N PHE A 194 16.66 10.24 9.12
CA PHE A 194 16.51 11.52 8.43
C PHE A 194 15.18 11.70 7.71
N LYS A 195 14.45 10.62 7.43
CA LYS A 195 13.17 10.69 6.71
C LYS A 195 12.02 10.13 7.53
N TRP A 196 12.16 8.90 8.04
CA TRP A 196 10.99 8.14 8.50
C TRP A 196 10.41 8.58 9.83
N ILE A 197 11.27 8.85 10.81
CA ILE A 197 10.82 9.26 12.14
C ILE A 197 10.03 10.58 12.12
N TRP A 198 10.08 11.34 11.02
CA TRP A 198 9.43 12.64 10.82
C TRP A 198 8.00 12.55 10.27
N HIS A 199 7.48 11.35 10.02
CA HIS A 199 6.08 11.17 9.62
C HIS A 199 5.19 10.84 10.84
N PRO A 200 3.94 11.34 10.90
CA PRO A 200 3.04 11.07 12.01
C PRO A 200 2.57 9.60 12.04
N MET A 201 2.61 8.91 10.90
CA MET A 201 2.23 7.51 10.73
C MET A 201 0.79 7.25 11.22
N VAL A 202 -0.13 8.19 10.93
CA VAL A 202 -1.55 8.09 11.30
C VAL A 202 -2.39 7.39 10.22
N SER A 203 -1.79 7.12 9.05
CA SER A 203 -2.44 6.49 7.91
C SER A 203 -1.53 5.47 7.22
N TRP A 204 -2.10 4.34 6.79
CA TRP A 204 -1.40 3.33 5.99
C TRP A 204 -0.88 3.88 4.65
N TRP A 205 -1.50 4.95 4.12
CA TRP A 205 -1.06 5.58 2.87
C TRP A 205 0.27 6.32 3.02
N GLU A 206 0.62 6.77 4.23
CA GLU A 206 1.92 7.40 4.52
C GLU A 206 3.08 6.40 4.45
N MET A 207 2.78 5.10 4.56
CA MET A 207 3.79 4.02 4.49
C MET A 207 4.10 3.58 3.05
N ILE A 208 3.33 4.00 2.06
CA ILE A 208 3.55 3.62 0.67
C ILE A 208 4.64 4.53 0.06
N ASP A 209 5.89 4.22 0.42
CA ASP A 209 7.07 4.81 -0.22
C ASP A 209 7.78 3.75 -1.09
N LEU A 210 7.87 4.02 -2.39
CA LEU A 210 8.58 3.16 -3.36
C LEU A 210 10.06 2.99 -3.00
N ASN A 211 10.68 3.98 -2.37
CA ASN A 211 12.06 3.90 -1.91
C ASN A 211 12.20 2.95 -0.71
N LEU A 212 11.21 2.91 0.17
CA LEU A 212 11.16 1.92 1.25
C LEU A 212 10.96 0.53 0.70
N VAL A 213 9.97 0.29 -0.17
CA VAL A 213 9.73 -1.06 -0.69
C VAL A 213 11.01 -1.57 -1.37
N ARG A 214 11.76 -0.68 -2.02
CA ARG A 214 13.08 -0.97 -2.54
C ARG A 214 14.10 -1.28 -1.43
N ALA A 215 14.21 -0.46 -0.39
CA ALA A 215 15.11 -0.69 0.74
C ALA A 215 14.78 -2.01 1.48
N ALA A 216 13.50 -2.32 1.66
CA ALA A 216 12.98 -3.55 2.26
C ALA A 216 13.31 -4.80 1.46
N LEU A 217 13.40 -4.67 0.13
CA LEU A 217 13.82 -5.75 -0.78
C LEU A 217 15.35 -5.84 -0.90
N GLN A 218 16.08 -4.75 -0.62
CA GLN A 218 17.53 -4.68 -0.73
C GLN A 218 18.24 -5.13 0.55
N TYR A 219 17.69 -4.84 1.72
CA TYR A 219 18.31 -5.06 3.02
C TYR A 219 17.52 -6.04 3.89
N ASP A 220 18.21 -6.68 4.82
CA ASP A 220 17.58 -7.59 5.77
C ASP A 220 16.93 -6.78 6.90
N MET A 221 15.61 -6.56 6.81
CA MET A 221 14.87 -5.75 7.78
C MET A 221 14.03 -6.58 8.76
N PHE A 222 13.53 -7.75 8.36
CA PHE A 222 12.50 -8.49 9.10
C PHE A 222 13.02 -9.72 9.85
N ASN A 223 14.22 -10.21 9.55
CA ASN A 223 14.81 -11.31 10.30
C ASN A 223 15.19 -10.87 11.72
N SER A 224 15.49 -11.85 12.60
CA SER A 224 16.00 -11.57 13.95
C SER A 224 17.31 -10.79 13.90
N PHE A 225 17.43 -9.77 14.77
CA PHE A 225 18.58 -8.90 14.86
C PHE A 225 19.87 -9.66 15.20
N VAL A 226 19.82 -10.59 16.15
CA VAL A 226 20.97 -11.44 16.50
C VAL A 226 21.38 -12.33 15.32
N ALA A 227 20.40 -12.97 14.67
CA ALA A 227 20.66 -13.80 13.49
C ALA A 227 21.26 -12.99 12.34
N HIS A 228 20.90 -11.71 12.22
CA HIS A 228 21.49 -10.80 11.25
C HIS A 228 22.96 -10.48 11.58
N LEU A 229 23.28 -10.12 12.83
CA LEU A 229 24.65 -9.84 13.26
C LEU A 229 25.58 -11.06 13.09
N GLN A 230 25.11 -12.26 13.43
CA GLN A 230 25.88 -13.50 13.32
C GLN A 230 26.27 -13.87 11.88
N LYS A 231 25.62 -13.29 10.85
CA LYS A 231 26.05 -13.45 9.45
C LYS A 231 27.39 -12.76 9.16
N TYR A 232 27.74 -11.76 9.96
CA TYR A 232 28.91 -10.90 9.75
C TYR A 232 29.96 -11.02 10.84
N ILE A 233 29.54 -11.30 12.07
CA ILE A 233 30.39 -11.27 13.26
C ILE A 233 30.64 -12.67 13.78
N SER A 234 31.91 -13.03 13.92
CA SER A 234 32.38 -14.31 14.45
C SER A 234 32.88 -14.21 15.90
N SER A 235 33.23 -13.01 16.36
CA SER A 235 33.75 -12.79 17.72
C SER A 235 32.61 -12.62 18.73
N ASP A 236 32.58 -13.45 19.77
CA ASP A 236 31.55 -13.40 20.83
C ASP A 236 31.53 -12.06 21.57
N THR A 237 32.70 -11.46 21.79
CA THR A 237 32.83 -10.16 22.45
C THR A 237 32.29 -9.04 21.59
N LEU A 238 32.65 -9.02 20.30
CA LEU A 238 32.13 -8.01 19.39
C LEU A 238 30.63 -8.20 19.18
N LEU A 239 30.14 -9.43 19.06
CA LEU A 239 28.72 -9.73 18.94
C LEU A 239 27.95 -9.22 20.16
N MET A 240 28.46 -9.44 21.38
CA MET A 240 27.88 -8.89 22.60
C MET A 240 27.83 -7.35 22.56
N ILE A 241 28.91 -6.71 22.11
CA ILE A 241 29.00 -5.25 22.00
C ILE A 241 28.02 -4.69 20.98
N LEU A 242 27.83 -5.36 19.84
CA LEU A 242 26.90 -4.89 18.81
C LEU A 242 25.43 -5.24 19.11
N LYS A 243 25.16 -6.27 19.94
CA LYS A 243 23.79 -6.72 20.25
C LYS A 243 23.10 -5.87 21.33
N TRP A 244 23.82 -5.44 22.36
CA TRP A 244 23.19 -4.82 23.54
C TRP A 244 22.49 -3.47 23.29
N PRO A 245 22.84 -2.61 22.31
CA PRO A 245 22.14 -1.34 22.11
C PRO A 245 20.65 -1.48 21.80
N VAL A 246 20.21 -2.64 21.29
CA VAL A 246 18.79 -2.91 21.04
C VAL A 246 17.95 -2.92 22.33
N ILE A 247 18.59 -3.10 23.50
CA ILE A 247 17.94 -3.00 24.81
C ILE A 247 17.39 -1.58 25.03
N PHE A 248 18.05 -0.53 24.53
CA PHE A 248 17.55 0.85 24.60
C PHE A 248 16.25 1.06 23.82
N LEU A 249 15.93 0.17 22.88
CA LEU A 249 14.68 0.20 22.13
C LEU A 249 13.58 -0.63 22.80
N GLY A 250 13.84 -1.19 23.99
CA GLY A 250 12.86 -1.94 24.75
C GLY A 250 12.51 -3.28 24.13
N ALA A 251 13.41 -3.88 23.36
CA ALA A 251 13.23 -5.19 22.76
C ALA A 251 14.36 -6.15 23.17
N SER A 252 14.05 -7.43 23.34
CA SER A 252 15.07 -8.45 23.51
C SER A 252 15.85 -8.61 22.20
N PRO A 253 17.19 -8.81 22.24
CA PRO A 253 17.98 -8.96 21.02
C PRO A 253 17.48 -10.07 20.07
N ASN A 254 16.94 -11.17 20.64
CA ASN A 254 16.41 -12.29 19.87
C ASN A 254 15.06 -11.95 19.18
N GLY A 255 14.22 -11.14 19.82
CA GLY A 255 12.89 -10.75 19.32
C GLY A 255 12.87 -9.47 18.47
N ALA A 256 13.96 -8.71 18.46
CA ALA A 256 14.06 -7.47 17.69
C ALA A 256 14.31 -7.75 16.19
N PRO A 257 13.68 -6.98 15.27
CA PRO A 257 13.95 -7.08 13.84
C PRO A 257 15.31 -6.48 13.46
N ALA A 258 15.92 -7.01 12.40
CA ALA A 258 17.21 -6.58 11.85
C ALA A 258 17.23 -5.13 11.35
N LEU A 259 16.06 -4.50 11.17
CA LEU A 259 15.92 -3.06 10.97
C LEU A 259 16.69 -2.25 12.03
N TYR A 260 16.73 -2.71 13.27
CA TYR A 260 17.40 -2.00 14.37
C TYR A 260 18.93 -2.11 14.35
N SER A 261 19.53 -2.78 13.36
CA SER A 261 20.99 -2.70 13.15
C SER A 261 21.49 -1.30 12.86
N MET A 262 20.61 -0.36 12.49
CA MET A 262 20.94 1.06 12.46
C MET A 262 21.48 1.61 13.80
N MET A 263 21.06 1.05 14.94
CA MET A 263 21.56 1.47 16.26
C MET A 263 23.01 1.08 16.49
N THR A 264 23.48 -0.01 15.87
CA THR A 264 24.88 -0.39 15.89
C THR A 264 25.76 0.69 15.25
N TYR A 265 25.30 1.27 14.14
CA TYR A 265 25.99 2.40 13.51
C TYR A 265 25.84 3.69 14.34
N GLY A 266 24.61 4.02 14.73
CA GLY A 266 24.31 5.26 15.46
C GLY A 266 24.98 5.37 16.83
N GLY A 267 25.06 4.26 17.59
CA GLY A 267 25.63 4.26 18.94
C GLY A 267 27.13 4.03 19.01
N HIS A 268 27.71 3.27 18.08
CA HIS A 268 29.14 2.96 18.10
C HIS A 268 29.94 3.75 17.07
N ALA A 269 29.54 3.72 15.79
CA ALA A 269 30.32 4.34 14.73
C ALA A 269 30.26 5.88 14.81
N LEU A 270 29.10 6.49 15.12
CA LEU A 270 29.02 7.94 15.30
C LEU A 270 29.68 8.41 16.60
N GLY A 271 29.69 7.55 17.63
CA GLY A 271 30.34 7.80 18.91
C GLY A 271 29.36 8.14 20.04
N THR A 272 29.89 8.13 21.27
CA THR A 272 29.17 8.48 22.49
C THR A 272 29.68 9.81 23.02
N PHE A 273 28.76 10.67 23.44
CA PHE A 273 29.08 12.03 23.86
C PHE A 273 28.56 12.31 25.27
N TYR A 274 29.08 13.39 25.86
CA TYR A 274 28.62 13.95 27.12
C TYR A 274 28.51 15.48 26.97
N PRO A 275 27.33 16.07 27.22
CA PRO A 275 27.20 17.52 27.32
C PRO A 275 27.79 18.00 28.66
N THR A 276 28.72 18.97 28.60
CA THR A 276 29.28 19.59 29.81
C THR A 276 28.15 20.16 30.69
N GLY A 277 28.15 19.83 31.97
CA GLY A 277 27.07 20.13 32.92
C GLY A 277 25.98 19.06 33.04
N GLY A 278 26.07 17.95 32.29
CA GLY A 278 25.18 16.79 32.44
C GLY A 278 24.05 16.70 31.42
N LEU A 279 23.40 15.53 31.39
CA LEU A 279 22.39 15.16 30.39
C LEU A 279 21.06 15.93 30.52
N ALA A 280 20.87 16.69 31.60
CA ALA A 280 19.78 17.66 31.71
C ALA A 280 20.03 18.93 30.87
N ARG A 281 21.28 19.26 30.54
CA ARG A 281 21.61 20.52 29.84
C ARG A 281 20.93 20.66 28.47
N PRO A 282 20.83 19.62 27.62
CA PRO A 282 20.16 19.75 26.32
C PRO A 282 18.68 20.08 26.42
N VAL A 283 17.94 19.54 27.40
CA VAL A 283 16.51 19.87 27.55
C VAL A 283 16.31 21.27 28.13
N VAL A 284 17.19 21.71 29.03
CA VAL A 284 17.22 23.10 29.51
C VAL A 284 17.49 24.06 28.34
N ALA A 285 18.39 23.71 27.41
CA ALA A 285 18.65 24.51 26.22
C ALA A 285 17.41 24.64 25.31
N ILE A 286 16.61 23.58 25.17
CA ILE A 286 15.34 23.66 24.43
C ILE A 286 14.32 24.54 25.18
N ALA A 287 14.28 24.48 26.51
CA ALA A 287 13.42 25.36 27.31
C ALA A 287 13.84 26.84 27.22
N GLU A 288 15.15 27.14 27.20
CA GLU A 288 15.71 28.47 26.92
C GLU A 288 15.27 28.95 25.53
N LEU A 289 15.42 28.11 24.50
CA LEU A 289 14.95 28.40 23.15
C LEU A 289 13.43 28.63 23.08
N ALA A 290 12.63 27.85 23.80
CA ALA A 290 11.18 28.02 23.85
C ALA A 290 10.82 29.41 24.42
N LYS A 291 11.50 29.83 25.51
CA LYS A 291 11.32 31.17 26.09
C LYS A 291 11.75 32.27 25.13
N ASP A 292 12.87 32.10 24.42
CA ASP A 292 13.31 33.04 23.36
C ASP A 292 12.26 33.20 22.25
N LEU A 293 11.51 32.13 21.96
CA LEU A 293 10.40 32.11 21.00
C LEU A 293 9.08 32.62 21.58
N GLY A 294 9.06 33.12 22.83
CA GLY A 294 7.87 33.67 23.47
C GLY A 294 6.87 32.64 24.02
N VAL A 295 7.31 31.39 24.25
CA VAL A 295 6.50 30.36 24.92
C VAL A 295 6.41 30.66 26.41
N ASP A 296 5.20 30.64 26.97
CA ASP A 296 4.98 30.70 28.42
C ASP A 296 5.13 29.31 29.04
N ILE A 297 6.02 29.14 30.02
CA ILE A 297 6.25 27.85 30.69
C ILE A 297 5.83 28.00 32.16
N GLN A 298 4.75 27.32 32.53
CA GLN A 298 4.20 27.31 33.89
C GLN A 298 4.55 25.98 34.57
N LEU A 299 5.32 26.08 35.63
CA LEU A 299 5.69 24.97 36.52
C LEU A 299 4.63 24.84 37.64
N ASP A 300 4.66 23.72 38.37
CA ASP A 300 3.67 23.41 39.43
C ASP A 300 2.20 23.46 38.94
N ALA A 301 1.99 23.21 37.65
CA ALA A 301 0.73 23.36 36.93
C ALA A 301 0.20 22.00 36.44
N GLU A 302 -0.05 21.08 37.38
CA GLU A 302 -0.62 19.76 37.07
C GLU A 302 -2.02 19.88 36.47
N VAL A 303 -2.20 19.39 35.24
CA VAL A 303 -3.49 19.37 34.55
C VAL A 303 -4.32 18.20 35.06
N THR A 304 -5.53 18.48 35.54
CA THR A 304 -6.41 17.49 36.17
C THR A 304 -7.69 17.21 35.38
N SER A 305 -8.09 18.10 34.47
CA SER A 305 -9.28 17.89 33.62
C SER A 305 -9.34 18.83 32.42
N PHE A 306 -10.21 18.49 31.46
CA PHE A 306 -10.56 19.34 30.32
C PHE A 306 -12.02 19.83 30.41
N ARG A 307 -12.28 21.03 29.92
CA ARG A 307 -13.64 21.48 29.57
C ARG A 307 -13.80 21.39 28.06
N PHE A 308 -14.90 20.78 27.62
CA PHE A 308 -15.20 20.58 26.21
C PHE A 308 -16.15 21.67 25.69
N ASP A 309 -16.10 21.89 24.37
CA ASP A 309 -17.04 22.77 23.68
C ASP A 309 -18.49 22.21 23.67
N GLU A 310 -19.44 22.99 23.16
CA GLU A 310 -20.86 22.59 23.08
C GLU A 310 -21.10 21.32 22.26
N THR A 311 -20.17 20.98 21.34
CA THR A 311 -20.26 19.76 20.53
C THR A 311 -19.75 18.53 21.27
N GLY A 312 -19.06 18.72 22.40
CA GLY A 312 -18.36 17.67 23.14
C GLY A 312 -17.16 17.09 22.39
N ARG A 313 -16.68 17.74 21.32
CA ARG A 313 -15.63 17.20 20.43
C ARG A 313 -14.38 18.07 20.34
N GLY A 314 -14.39 19.28 20.91
CA GLY A 314 -13.21 20.13 21.05
C GLY A 314 -12.91 20.44 22.52
N VAL A 315 -11.63 20.54 22.89
CA VAL A 315 -11.19 21.07 24.20
C VAL A 315 -11.29 22.59 24.14
N GLN A 316 -12.09 23.18 25.02
CA GLN A 316 -12.26 24.63 25.16
C GLN A 316 -11.33 25.20 26.24
N ALA A 317 -11.05 24.43 27.30
CA ALA A 317 -10.15 24.85 28.36
C ALA A 317 -9.43 23.66 29.02
N VAL A 318 -8.23 23.94 29.52
CA VAL A 318 -7.42 23.01 30.34
C VAL A 318 -7.47 23.48 31.80
N CYS A 319 -7.74 22.59 32.74
CA CYS A 319 -7.88 22.92 34.16
C CYS A 319 -6.76 22.27 34.97
N THR A 320 -6.12 23.05 35.84
CA THR A 320 -5.06 22.58 36.74
C THR A 320 -5.56 22.33 38.16
N ARG A 321 -4.77 21.63 38.98
CA ARG A 321 -5.08 21.22 40.35
C ARG A 321 -5.55 22.35 41.29
N ASN A 322 -5.21 23.60 41.00
CA ASN A 322 -5.63 24.78 41.75
C ASN A 322 -6.97 25.38 41.25
N ASP A 323 -7.79 24.60 40.53
CA ASP A 323 -9.04 25.00 39.87
C ASP A 323 -8.89 26.17 38.87
N ARG A 324 -7.66 26.48 38.45
CA ARG A 324 -7.38 27.47 37.40
C ARG A 324 -7.60 26.79 36.05
N CYS A 325 -8.61 27.27 35.30
CA CYS A 325 -8.87 26.81 33.94
C CYS A 325 -8.46 27.88 32.93
N GLU A 326 -7.66 27.49 31.94
CA GLU A 326 -7.22 28.37 30.86
C GLU A 326 -7.89 27.99 29.54
N ALA A 327 -8.49 28.98 28.88
CA ALA A 327 -9.10 28.79 27.57
C ALA A 327 -8.02 28.54 26.51
N VAL A 328 -8.26 27.56 25.65
CA VAL A 328 -7.34 27.13 24.60
C VAL A 328 -8.10 26.74 23.34
N ASP A 329 -7.45 26.91 22.20
CA ASP A 329 -7.94 26.50 20.88
C ASP A 329 -7.48 25.08 20.50
N GLY A 330 -6.44 24.57 21.13
CA GLY A 330 -5.92 23.23 20.91
C GLY A 330 -4.93 22.76 21.98
N VAL A 331 -4.67 21.46 22.00
CA VAL A 331 -3.85 20.78 23.02
C VAL A 331 -2.87 19.79 22.38
N VAL A 332 -1.59 19.89 22.75
CA VAL A 332 -0.61 18.81 22.57
C VAL A 332 -0.39 18.12 23.92
N ALA A 333 -0.83 16.88 24.02
CA ALA A 333 -0.62 16.05 25.20
C ALA A 333 0.74 15.35 25.12
N ALA A 334 1.78 15.94 25.72
CA ALA A 334 3.12 15.37 25.82
C ALA A 334 3.42 14.70 27.18
N ALA A 335 2.46 14.74 28.11
CA ALA A 335 2.41 13.90 29.29
C ALA A 335 2.18 12.43 28.89
N ASP A 336 2.23 11.50 29.85
CA ASP A 336 2.01 10.08 29.57
C ASP A 336 0.67 9.86 28.85
N TYR A 337 0.71 9.26 27.66
CA TYR A 337 -0.46 9.08 26.79
C TYR A 337 -1.54 8.27 27.53
N HIS A 338 -1.17 7.17 28.20
CA HIS A 338 -2.14 6.37 28.95
C HIS A 338 -2.84 7.22 30.02
N HIS A 339 -2.08 8.02 30.78
CA HIS A 339 -2.65 8.90 31.80
C HIS A 339 -3.64 9.90 31.20
N VAL A 340 -3.25 10.64 30.15
CA VAL A 340 -4.13 11.65 29.53
C VAL A 340 -5.39 11.02 28.97
N GLU A 341 -5.28 9.89 28.28
CA GLU A 341 -6.43 9.24 27.65
C GLU A 341 -7.35 8.53 28.65
N GLN A 342 -6.79 7.81 29.64
CA GLN A 342 -7.60 7.02 30.57
C GLN A 342 -8.08 7.80 31.79
N THR A 343 -7.38 8.87 32.18
CA THR A 343 -7.70 9.66 33.38
C THR A 343 -8.36 10.98 33.04
N LEU A 344 -7.83 11.72 32.06
CA LEU A 344 -8.31 13.08 31.74
C LEU A 344 -9.45 13.10 30.71
N LEU A 345 -9.59 12.06 29.88
CA LEU A 345 -10.68 11.96 28.89
C LEU A 345 -11.83 11.07 29.36
N PRO A 346 -13.10 11.46 29.09
CA PRO A 346 -14.24 10.59 29.32
C PRO A 346 -14.23 9.40 28.34
N PRO A 347 -14.79 8.23 28.72
CA PRO A 347 -14.70 6.99 27.92
C PRO A 347 -15.07 7.16 26.44
N GLU A 348 -16.13 7.91 26.15
CA GLU A 348 -16.64 8.14 24.80
C GLU A 348 -15.70 8.95 23.88
N LEU A 349 -14.69 9.64 24.44
CA LEU A 349 -13.69 10.43 23.70
C LEU A 349 -12.33 9.74 23.62
N ARG A 350 -12.18 8.55 24.20
CA ARG A 350 -10.95 7.76 24.15
C ARG A 350 -10.82 7.06 22.81
N ARG A 351 -9.61 7.06 22.24
CA ARG A 351 -9.35 6.26 21.04
C ARG A 351 -9.16 4.80 21.41
N TYR A 352 -8.49 4.54 22.52
CA TYR A 352 -8.21 3.21 23.03
C TYR A 352 -8.79 3.00 24.43
N GLU A 353 -9.36 1.82 24.66
CA GLU A 353 -9.86 1.41 25.97
C GLU A 353 -8.74 0.77 26.82
N GLN A 354 -8.97 0.62 28.12
CA GLN A 354 -7.99 0.02 29.05
C GLN A 354 -7.50 -1.36 28.58
N GLY A 355 -8.38 -2.19 28.01
CA GLY A 355 -7.99 -3.52 27.50
C GLY A 355 -6.97 -3.48 26.34
N PHE A 356 -6.94 -2.40 25.55
CA PHE A 356 -5.89 -2.20 24.54
C PHE A 356 -4.55 -1.92 25.21
N TRP A 357 -4.54 -1.03 26.21
CA TRP A 357 -3.36 -0.66 26.97
C TRP A 357 -2.79 -1.82 27.78
N ASP A 358 -3.67 -2.66 28.34
CA ASP A 358 -3.27 -3.86 29.09
C ASP A 358 -2.52 -4.87 28.22
N ALA A 359 -2.90 -4.96 26.93
CA ALA A 359 -2.28 -5.81 25.93
C ALA A 359 -0.97 -5.25 25.34
N GLN A 360 -0.64 -3.98 25.60
CA GLN A 360 0.61 -3.39 25.10
C GLN A 360 1.83 -3.98 25.81
N VAL A 361 2.82 -4.38 25.02
CA VAL A 361 4.13 -4.76 25.51
C VAL A 361 4.96 -3.49 25.71
N MET A 362 5.44 -3.31 26.94
CA MET A 362 6.29 -2.18 27.33
C MET A 362 7.76 -2.60 27.36
N SER A 363 8.65 -1.63 27.22
CA SER A 363 10.09 -1.85 27.48
C SER A 363 10.29 -2.31 28.93
N PRO A 364 11.40 -2.95 29.30
CA PRO A 364 11.77 -3.11 30.70
C PRO A 364 11.72 -1.76 31.42
N SER A 365 11.56 -1.76 32.74
CA SER A 365 11.81 -0.58 33.56
C SER A 365 13.18 -0.72 34.25
N CYS A 366 13.46 0.13 35.24
CA CYS A 366 14.70 0.04 35.99
C CYS A 366 14.53 0.41 37.47
N VAL A 367 15.50 -0.04 38.27
CA VAL A 367 15.83 0.55 39.57
C VAL A 367 17.13 1.33 39.41
N LEU A 368 17.12 2.58 39.86
CA LEU A 368 18.24 3.50 39.84
C LEU A 368 18.78 3.72 41.25
N PHE A 369 20.09 3.86 41.37
CA PHE A 369 20.76 4.30 42.58
C PHE A 369 21.66 5.49 42.27
N TYR A 370 21.51 6.56 43.03
CA TYR A 370 22.39 7.72 43.02
C TYR A 370 23.27 7.64 44.26
N LEU A 371 24.57 7.44 44.05
CA LEU A 371 25.53 7.13 45.10
C LEU A 371 26.64 8.18 45.09
N GLY A 372 26.84 8.86 46.21
CA GLY A 372 27.94 9.80 46.42
C GLY A 372 29.03 9.15 47.25
N PHE A 373 30.25 9.15 46.72
CA PHE A 373 31.43 8.65 47.42
C PHE A 373 32.39 9.78 47.73
N ASP A 374 33.04 9.76 48.89
CA ASP A 374 34.02 10.77 49.28
C ASP A 374 35.42 10.55 48.69
N HIS A 375 35.65 9.38 48.07
CA HIS A 375 36.87 9.01 47.37
C HIS A 375 36.67 8.82 45.86
N ARG A 376 37.76 8.99 45.09
CA ARG A 376 37.82 8.59 43.68
C ARG A 376 37.91 7.07 43.55
N ILE A 377 37.00 6.49 42.78
CA ILE A 377 36.97 5.03 42.54
C ILE A 377 37.86 4.69 41.34
N GLN A 378 38.87 3.84 41.54
CA GLN A 378 39.74 3.37 40.46
C GLN A 378 39.07 2.26 39.65
N GLY A 379 39.39 2.16 38.36
CA GLY A 379 38.87 1.11 37.47
C GLY A 379 37.53 1.42 36.78
N LEU A 380 36.81 2.46 37.22
CA LEU A 380 35.63 2.99 36.52
C LEU A 380 36.01 4.03 35.47
N THR A 381 35.30 4.01 34.34
CA THR A 381 35.28 5.10 33.35
C THR A 381 33.92 5.82 33.42
N HIS A 382 33.68 6.82 32.57
CA HIS A 382 32.40 7.52 32.52
C HIS A 382 31.22 6.55 32.40
N HIS A 383 31.33 5.50 31.57
CA HIS A 383 30.33 4.46 31.39
C HIS A 383 30.96 3.09 31.59
N THR A 384 30.49 2.32 32.58
CA THR A 384 30.99 0.98 32.88
C THR A 384 29.84 -0.02 33.01
N PHE A 385 29.87 -1.09 32.24
CA PHE A 385 28.94 -2.21 32.33
C PHE A 385 29.53 -3.36 33.15
N PHE A 386 28.75 -3.89 34.09
CA PHE A 386 29.09 -5.08 34.87
C PHE A 386 28.35 -6.29 34.30
N PHE A 387 28.97 -6.91 33.29
CA PHE A 387 28.53 -8.16 32.65
C PHE A 387 29.36 -9.35 33.17
N ASP A 388 29.64 -9.35 34.48
CA ASP A 388 30.33 -10.41 35.23
C ASP A 388 29.40 -11.60 35.56
N ARG A 389 28.15 -11.55 35.08
CA ARG A 389 27.11 -12.58 35.18
C ARG A 389 26.40 -12.73 33.83
N ASP A 390 25.57 -13.77 33.69
CA ASP A 390 24.90 -14.10 32.43
C ASP A 390 23.88 -13.02 32.02
N LEU A 391 24.25 -12.24 31.00
CA LEU A 391 23.41 -11.21 30.40
C LEU A 391 22.13 -11.78 29.79
N ASP A 392 22.22 -12.92 29.09
CA ASP A 392 21.07 -13.48 28.39
C ASP A 392 20.06 -14.05 29.39
N ALA A 393 20.51 -14.63 30.50
CA ALA A 393 19.65 -15.02 31.62
C ALA A 393 18.93 -13.83 32.27
N HIS A 394 19.63 -12.72 32.51
CA HIS A 394 19.02 -11.50 33.03
C HIS A 394 17.98 -10.91 32.07
N LEU A 395 18.29 -10.86 30.77
CA LEU A 395 17.36 -10.37 29.75
C LEU A 395 16.12 -11.28 29.66
N HIS A 396 16.28 -12.60 29.71
CA HIS A 396 15.15 -13.53 29.76
C HIS A 396 14.24 -13.27 30.97
N ALA A 397 14.84 -13.00 32.14
CA ALA A 397 14.10 -12.65 33.35
C ALA A 397 13.29 -11.33 33.20
N ALA A 398 13.90 -10.31 32.58
CA ALA A 398 13.28 -9.00 32.41
C ALA A 398 12.19 -8.98 31.33
N PHE A 399 12.41 -9.66 30.20
CA PHE A 399 11.56 -9.60 29.02
C PHE A 399 10.51 -10.72 28.93
N ASP A 400 10.85 -11.94 29.34
CA ASP A 400 10.05 -13.12 29.03
C ASP A 400 9.36 -13.71 30.27
N THR A 401 10.10 -13.97 31.37
CA THR A 401 9.51 -14.56 32.59
C THR A 401 8.96 -13.54 33.57
N HIS A 402 9.36 -12.27 33.42
CA HIS A 402 8.94 -11.15 34.27
C HIS A 402 9.20 -11.36 35.77
N THR A 403 10.36 -11.93 36.11
CA THR A 403 10.80 -12.22 37.49
C THR A 403 12.00 -11.38 37.89
N TRP A 404 12.24 -11.22 39.20
CA TRP A 404 13.49 -10.64 39.70
C TRP A 404 14.66 -11.56 39.34
N ALA A 405 15.72 -10.99 38.76
CA ALA A 405 16.97 -11.73 38.54
C ALA A 405 17.71 -11.92 39.87
N GLU A 406 18.17 -13.14 40.16
CA GLU A 406 18.95 -13.44 41.37
C GLU A 406 20.30 -12.72 41.36
N GLU A 407 20.97 -12.68 40.20
CA GLU A 407 22.24 -12.00 39.98
C GLU A 407 22.12 -10.98 38.84
N PRO A 408 21.51 -9.80 39.06
CA PRO A 408 21.17 -8.87 37.99
C PRO A 408 22.41 -8.20 37.39
N VAL A 409 22.55 -8.12 36.06
CA VAL A 409 23.57 -7.25 35.47
C VAL A 409 23.21 -5.78 35.68
N PHE A 410 24.22 -4.91 35.78
CA PHE A 410 24.00 -3.50 36.06
C PHE A 410 24.99 -2.60 35.31
N TYR A 411 24.58 -1.34 35.15
CA TYR A 411 25.34 -0.30 34.48
C TYR A 411 25.66 0.82 35.47
N VAL A 412 26.88 1.35 35.39
CA VAL A 412 27.36 2.45 36.22
C VAL A 412 27.79 3.61 35.31
N SER A 413 27.27 4.80 35.60
CA SER A 413 27.75 6.05 35.03
C SER A 413 28.45 6.88 36.10
N ALA A 414 29.73 7.18 35.88
CA ALA A 414 30.56 7.99 36.75
C ALA A 414 30.87 9.33 36.06
N THR A 415 29.91 10.25 36.05
CA THR A 415 30.03 11.53 35.33
C THR A 415 31.20 12.37 35.82
N SER A 416 31.57 12.23 37.10
CA SER A 416 32.72 12.92 37.71
C SER A 416 34.08 12.54 37.13
N LYS A 417 34.17 11.48 36.31
CA LYS A 417 35.37 11.15 35.53
C LYS A 417 35.63 12.11 34.37
N THR A 418 34.57 12.73 33.86
CA THR A 418 34.63 13.63 32.70
C THR A 418 34.38 15.06 33.12
N ASP A 419 33.40 15.29 34.01
CA ASP A 419 33.03 16.62 34.46
C ASP A 419 33.34 16.82 35.94
N PRO A 420 34.42 17.54 36.30
CA PRO A 420 34.77 17.78 37.69
C PRO A 420 33.76 18.68 38.42
N SER A 421 32.84 19.36 37.71
CA SER A 421 31.86 20.26 38.33
C SER A 421 30.71 19.53 39.04
N VAL A 422 30.58 18.21 38.83
CA VAL A 422 29.48 17.41 39.40
C VAL A 422 29.71 17.00 40.86
N VAL A 423 30.94 17.13 41.39
CA VAL A 423 31.23 16.88 42.81
C VAL A 423 32.16 17.96 43.34
N THR A 424 31.84 18.52 44.51
CA THR A 424 32.78 19.39 45.24
C THR A 424 33.83 18.53 45.97
N GLY A 425 35.12 18.73 45.66
CA GLY A 425 36.23 18.02 46.30
C GLY A 425 36.71 16.79 45.51
N GLN A 426 37.17 15.75 46.22
CA GLN A 426 37.80 14.56 45.63
C GLN A 426 36.88 13.33 45.58
N GLY A 427 35.56 13.52 45.67
CA GLY A 427 34.55 12.45 45.68
C GLY A 427 34.02 12.07 44.30
N GLU A 428 33.35 10.92 44.19
CA GLU A 428 32.77 10.37 42.94
C GLU A 428 31.23 10.34 43.00
N ALA A 429 30.56 10.80 41.94
CA ALA A 429 29.11 10.69 41.79
C ALA A 429 28.77 9.53 40.84
N LEU A 430 28.10 8.50 41.35
CA LEU A 430 27.67 7.35 40.57
C LEU A 430 26.17 7.31 40.37
N PHE A 431 25.77 7.08 39.13
CA PHE A 431 24.44 6.65 38.73
C PHE A 431 24.51 5.16 38.40
N VAL A 432 23.77 4.32 39.13
CA VAL A 432 23.70 2.88 38.88
C VAL A 432 22.31 2.51 38.37
N LEU A 433 22.24 1.75 37.29
CA LEU A 433 21.00 1.30 36.67
C LEU A 433 20.95 -0.22 36.67
N VAL A 434 19.86 -0.76 37.24
CA VAL A 434 19.53 -2.18 37.22
C VAL A 434 18.23 -2.38 36.42
N PRO A 435 18.27 -2.99 35.23
CA PRO A 435 17.07 -3.25 34.45
C PRO A 435 16.15 -4.26 35.16
N ILE A 436 14.84 -4.02 35.13
CA ILE A 436 13.83 -4.92 35.69
C ILE A 436 12.62 -5.01 34.77
N SER A 437 11.82 -6.07 34.91
CA SER A 437 10.55 -6.17 34.18
C SER A 437 9.59 -5.04 34.58
N TYR A 438 8.90 -4.43 33.61
CA TYR A 438 7.83 -3.46 33.88
C TYR A 438 6.63 -4.09 34.60
N GLN A 439 6.45 -5.41 34.52
CA GLN A 439 5.36 -6.11 35.23
C GLN A 439 5.63 -6.25 36.73
N LEU A 440 6.84 -5.93 37.19
CA LEU A 440 7.19 -5.86 38.61
C LEU A 440 6.83 -4.52 39.25
N ASN A 441 6.12 -3.64 38.53
CA ASN A 441 5.64 -2.38 39.09
C ASN A 441 4.85 -2.61 40.39
N GLY A 442 5.13 -1.80 41.42
CA GLY A 442 4.53 -1.94 42.75
C GLY A 442 5.20 -2.99 43.66
N THR A 443 6.16 -3.77 43.16
CA THR A 443 6.87 -4.79 43.97
C THR A 443 8.26 -4.34 44.47
N ASP A 444 8.71 -3.16 44.05
CA ASP A 444 10.04 -2.59 44.29
C ASP A 444 10.15 -1.84 45.63
N ASN A 445 9.73 -2.47 46.72
CA ASN A 445 9.76 -1.85 48.05
C ASN A 445 11.19 -1.56 48.56
N ALA A 446 11.30 -0.75 49.62
CA ALA A 446 12.59 -0.33 50.20
C ALA A 446 13.52 -1.52 50.54
N ALA A 447 12.98 -2.60 51.12
CA ALA A 447 13.79 -3.78 51.47
C ALA A 447 14.35 -4.48 50.22
N ARG A 448 13.56 -4.55 49.13
CA ARG A 448 14.01 -5.12 47.86
C ARG A 448 15.09 -4.26 47.21
N ARG A 449 14.91 -2.93 47.20
CA ARG A 449 15.91 -2.00 46.66
C ARG A 449 17.22 -2.07 47.44
N GLU A 450 17.15 -2.16 48.76
CA GLU A 450 18.32 -2.34 49.62
C GLU A 450 19.05 -3.66 49.34
N GLN A 451 18.31 -4.76 49.16
CA GLN A 451 18.89 -6.04 48.77
C GLN A 451 19.65 -5.94 47.43
N ILE A 452 19.08 -5.25 46.44
CA ILE A 452 19.71 -5.05 45.13
C ILE A 452 20.97 -4.20 45.28
N LEU A 453 20.90 -3.09 46.04
CA LEU A 453 22.05 -2.22 46.29
C LEU A 453 23.19 -2.98 46.96
N HIS A 454 22.87 -3.82 47.95
CA HIS A 454 23.86 -4.68 48.60
C HIS A 454 24.54 -5.61 47.59
N THR A 455 23.77 -6.28 46.70
CA THR A 455 24.35 -7.13 45.65
C THR A 455 25.23 -6.35 44.68
N VAL A 456 24.80 -5.15 44.27
CA VAL A 456 25.57 -4.25 43.39
C VAL A 456 26.90 -3.87 44.04
N LEU A 457 26.87 -3.34 45.27
CA LEU A 457 28.08 -2.90 45.97
C LEU A 457 29.03 -4.07 46.22
N THR A 458 28.54 -5.25 46.63
CA THR A 458 29.38 -6.45 46.78
C THR A 458 30.11 -6.78 45.49
N ARG A 459 29.39 -6.81 44.35
CA ARG A 459 30.01 -7.12 43.06
C ARG A 459 30.97 -6.04 42.59
N MET A 460 30.68 -4.77 42.86
CA MET A 460 31.62 -3.69 42.57
C MET A 460 32.90 -3.79 43.41
N GLU A 461 32.80 -4.08 44.71
CA GLU A 461 33.97 -4.29 45.59
C GLU A 461 34.78 -5.52 45.16
N GLU A 462 34.10 -6.62 44.80
CA GLU A 462 34.73 -7.85 44.30
C GLU A 462 35.52 -7.63 43.00
N ASN A 463 34.98 -6.86 42.05
CA ASN A 463 35.63 -6.62 40.75
C ASN A 463 36.68 -5.50 40.83
N LEU A 464 36.43 -4.45 41.63
CA LEU A 464 37.30 -3.27 41.70
C LEU A 464 38.33 -3.34 42.84
N LYS A 465 38.22 -4.35 43.73
CA LYS A 465 39.11 -4.58 44.89
C LYS A 465 39.28 -3.34 45.79
N GLN A 466 38.20 -2.60 46.01
CA GLN A 466 38.17 -1.36 46.81
C GLN A 466 37.00 -1.40 47.81
N PRO A 467 37.12 -0.83 49.02
CA PRO A 467 36.10 -0.87 50.07
C PRO A 467 35.03 0.22 49.86
N LEU A 468 34.22 0.09 48.81
CA LEU A 468 33.28 1.13 48.37
C LEU A 468 32.25 1.50 49.45
N ARG A 469 31.79 0.54 50.26
CA ARG A 469 30.82 0.80 51.34
C ARG A 469 31.34 1.76 52.40
N GLU A 470 32.65 1.73 52.66
CA GLU A 470 33.28 2.63 53.63
C GLU A 470 33.35 4.07 53.12
N TRP A 471 33.33 4.25 51.79
CA TRP A 471 33.43 5.56 51.13
C TRP A 471 32.08 6.16 50.77
N LEU A 472 30.98 5.42 50.96
CA LEU A 472 29.64 5.86 50.59
C LEU A 472 29.13 6.89 51.60
N VAL A 473 28.92 8.12 51.14
CA VAL A 473 28.46 9.26 51.97
C VAL A 473 27.06 9.74 51.61
N TYR A 474 26.52 9.30 50.47
CA TYR A 474 25.16 9.60 50.06
C TYR A 474 24.57 8.43 49.26
N GLN A 475 23.31 8.09 49.51
CA GLN A 475 22.55 7.14 48.71
C GLN A 475 21.10 7.56 48.52
N LYS A 476 20.58 7.39 47.30
CA LYS A 476 19.16 7.51 46.99
C LYS A 476 18.78 6.44 45.97
N SER A 477 17.68 5.73 46.22
CA SER A 477 17.11 4.77 45.26
C SER A 477 15.88 5.36 44.57
N TYR A 478 15.62 4.93 43.33
CA TYR A 478 14.47 5.35 42.53
C TYR A 478 14.00 4.19 41.66
N GLY A 479 12.71 3.89 41.63
CA GLY A 479 12.19 2.70 40.97
C GLY A 479 10.86 2.92 40.26
N THR A 480 10.18 1.83 39.92
CA THR A 480 8.95 1.83 39.11
C THR A 480 7.82 2.62 39.77
N THR A 481 7.65 2.46 41.08
CA THR A 481 6.66 3.21 41.87
C THR A 481 6.95 4.72 41.91
N ASP A 482 8.22 5.13 41.82
CA ASP A 482 8.57 6.56 41.74
C ASP A 482 8.29 7.13 40.35
N PHE A 483 8.60 6.39 39.26
CA PHE A 483 8.25 6.80 37.90
C PHE A 483 6.74 7.00 37.70
N GLU A 484 5.92 6.15 38.33
CA GLU A 484 4.46 6.28 38.32
C GLU A 484 4.01 7.52 39.11
N ARG A 485 4.52 7.73 40.32
CA ARG A 485 4.17 8.88 41.17
C ARG A 485 4.56 10.22 40.53
N ASP A 486 5.78 10.32 40.02
CA ASP A 486 6.36 11.62 39.65
C ASP A 486 5.91 12.01 38.22
N PHE A 487 5.82 11.05 37.29
CA PHE A 487 5.52 11.31 35.87
C PHE A 487 4.19 10.73 35.35
N HIS A 488 3.38 10.09 36.21
CA HIS A 488 2.21 9.32 35.79
C HIS A 488 2.55 8.21 34.78
N SER A 489 3.77 7.67 34.86
CA SER A 489 4.29 6.71 33.88
C SER A 489 3.46 5.44 33.87
N PHE A 490 2.94 5.05 32.70
CA PHE A 490 2.19 3.81 32.56
C PHE A 490 3.01 2.60 33.03
N ARG A 491 2.49 1.85 34.02
CA ARG A 491 3.17 0.71 34.66
C ARG A 491 4.57 1.04 35.23
N GLY A 492 4.78 2.28 35.71
CA GLY A 492 6.05 2.69 36.28
C GLY A 492 7.21 2.59 35.29
N ASN A 493 6.93 2.77 34.00
CA ASN A 493 7.90 2.50 32.94
C ASN A 493 8.91 3.63 32.75
N ALA A 494 10.20 3.26 32.71
CA ALA A 494 11.30 4.21 32.54
C ALA A 494 11.59 4.57 31.06
N PHE A 495 11.45 3.61 30.13
CA PHE A 495 11.98 3.75 28.76
C PHE A 495 10.93 3.97 27.68
N GLY A 496 9.73 3.39 27.84
CA GLY A 496 8.55 3.60 27.02
C GLY A 496 8.03 2.35 26.32
N HIS A 497 7.35 2.54 25.20
CA HIS A 497 6.68 1.47 24.45
C HIS A 497 7.70 0.54 23.76
N ALA A 498 7.47 -0.79 23.81
CA ALA A 498 8.40 -1.74 23.18
C ALA A 498 8.26 -1.73 21.66
N ASN A 499 9.40 -1.73 20.97
CA ASN A 499 9.49 -1.64 19.51
C ASN A 499 9.43 -3.01 18.80
N THR A 500 8.43 -3.85 19.14
CA THR A 500 8.22 -5.13 18.45
C THR A 500 7.61 -4.93 17.06
N LEU A 501 7.70 -5.93 16.17
CA LEU A 501 7.13 -5.84 14.81
C LEU A 501 5.61 -5.54 14.81
N SER A 502 4.86 -6.12 15.76
CA SER A 502 3.41 -5.90 15.90
C SER A 502 3.05 -4.54 16.50
N GLN A 503 4.03 -3.78 16.98
CA GLN A 503 3.89 -2.49 17.66
C GLN A 503 4.81 -1.42 17.06
N SER A 504 5.11 -1.52 15.77
CA SER A 504 5.97 -0.58 15.04
C SER A 504 5.18 0.22 14.01
N LEU A 505 5.65 1.43 13.69
CA LEU A 505 5.07 2.32 12.66
C LEU A 505 3.57 2.60 12.96
N VAL A 506 2.69 2.49 11.95
CA VAL A 506 1.25 2.76 12.09
C VAL A 506 0.52 1.87 13.10
N LEU A 507 1.15 0.76 13.55
CA LEU A 507 0.58 -0.12 14.59
C LEU A 507 0.80 0.41 16.01
N LYS A 508 1.60 1.46 16.19
CA LYS A 508 1.73 2.16 17.48
C LYS A 508 0.44 2.89 17.85
N PRO A 509 0.25 3.19 19.15
CA PRO A 509 -0.79 4.12 19.58
C PRO A 509 -0.72 5.42 18.77
N SER A 510 -1.83 5.80 18.14
CA SER A 510 -1.88 6.93 17.21
C SER A 510 -1.58 8.27 17.91
N MET A 511 -0.82 9.15 17.25
CA MET A 511 -0.67 10.55 17.70
C MET A 511 -2.00 11.33 17.62
N ASP A 512 -2.95 10.89 16.79
CA ASP A 512 -4.19 11.60 16.54
C ASP A 512 -5.26 11.28 17.59
N SER A 513 -5.85 12.28 18.25
CA SER A 513 -7.01 12.08 19.14
C SER A 513 -8.34 12.01 18.38
N LEU A 514 -9.39 11.47 19.01
CA LEU A 514 -10.77 11.59 18.50
C LEU A 514 -11.34 13.01 18.62
N LEU A 515 -10.75 13.84 19.48
CA LEU A 515 -11.07 15.25 19.64
C LEU A 515 -10.52 16.07 18.48
N ASN A 516 -11.26 17.08 18.03
CA ASN A 516 -10.94 17.88 16.85
C ASN A 516 -9.70 18.78 17.01
N ASN A 517 -9.23 19.00 18.24
CA ASN A 517 -8.14 19.91 18.54
C ASN A 517 -7.17 19.36 19.61
N LEU A 518 -7.05 18.04 19.72
CA LEU A 518 -6.06 17.38 20.58
C LEU A 518 -5.22 16.37 19.78
N VAL A 519 -3.92 16.31 20.10
CA VAL A 519 -2.98 15.29 19.61
C VAL A 519 -2.06 14.84 20.76
N PHE A 520 -1.48 13.66 20.64
CA PHE A 520 -0.54 13.08 21.59
C PHE A 520 0.90 13.16 21.08
N ALA A 521 1.86 13.27 21.99
CA ALA A 521 3.29 13.27 21.70
C ALA A 521 4.06 12.49 22.78
N GLY A 522 5.23 11.97 22.44
CA GLY A 522 6.16 11.31 23.36
C GLY A 522 6.35 9.81 23.14
N HIS A 523 6.84 9.13 24.18
CA HIS A 523 7.46 7.80 24.07
C HIS A 523 6.48 6.63 23.92
N LEU A 524 5.16 6.85 24.08
CA LEU A 524 4.11 5.84 23.86
C LEU A 524 3.53 5.88 22.45
N THR A 525 3.90 6.87 21.64
CA THR A 525 3.43 7.02 20.26
C THR A 525 4.63 7.10 19.31
N ASN A 526 4.38 7.44 18.05
CA ASN A 526 5.42 7.57 17.04
C ASN A 526 6.41 8.71 17.40
N PRO A 527 7.67 8.63 16.98
CA PRO A 527 8.36 7.46 16.43
C PRO A 527 8.71 6.39 17.49
N GLY A 528 8.76 6.73 18.78
CA GLY A 528 8.97 5.76 19.85
C GLY A 528 9.76 6.28 21.06
N PRO A 529 10.26 5.37 21.91
CA PRO A 529 11.05 5.70 23.08
C PRO A 529 12.43 6.26 22.74
N GLY A 530 13.02 7.02 23.67
CA GLY A 530 14.36 7.62 23.56
C GLY A 530 14.34 9.15 23.40
N VAL A 531 15.46 9.80 23.72
CA VAL A 531 15.58 11.28 23.68
C VAL A 531 15.45 11.83 22.24
N PRO A 532 16.24 11.38 21.24
CA PRO A 532 16.07 11.89 19.87
C PRO A 532 14.66 11.62 19.28
N PRO A 533 14.08 10.40 19.41
CA PRO A 533 12.70 10.13 19.04
C PRO A 533 11.66 11.06 19.71
N SER A 534 11.86 11.41 20.99
CA SER A 534 10.96 12.31 21.71
C SER A 534 10.98 13.74 21.17
N ILE A 535 12.16 14.26 20.80
CA ILE A 535 12.29 15.58 20.15
C ILE A 535 11.49 15.59 18.85
N VAL A 536 11.64 14.54 18.03
CA VAL A 536 10.92 14.43 16.76
C VAL A 536 9.42 14.28 16.96
N SER A 537 8.99 13.44 17.92
CA SER A 537 7.58 13.25 18.28
C SER A 537 6.88 14.59 18.53
N GLY A 538 7.50 15.46 19.34
CA GLY A 538 6.99 16.80 19.61
C GLY A 538 6.79 17.66 18.37
N THR A 539 7.80 17.73 17.51
CA THR A 539 7.74 18.52 16.26
C THR A 539 6.67 17.99 15.30
N VAL A 540 6.54 16.67 15.18
CA VAL A 540 5.55 16.04 14.29
C VAL A 540 4.13 16.25 14.80
N SER A 541 3.89 16.06 16.11
CA SER A 541 2.58 16.29 16.72
C SER A 541 2.15 17.76 16.63
N ALA A 542 3.07 18.71 16.76
CA ALA A 542 2.80 20.14 16.57
C ALA A 542 2.25 20.45 15.16
N ASN A 543 2.89 19.90 14.12
CA ASN A 543 2.43 20.06 12.74
C ASN A 543 1.07 19.38 12.51
N LEU A 544 0.87 18.17 13.07
CA LEU A 544 -0.42 17.47 12.99
C LEU A 544 -1.55 18.28 13.63
N LEU A 545 -1.33 18.88 14.80
CA LEU A 545 -2.32 19.75 15.44
C LEU A 545 -2.59 21.00 14.61
N HIS A 546 -1.53 21.63 14.07
CA HIS A 546 -1.67 22.81 13.22
C HIS A 546 -2.62 22.54 12.05
N ASP A 547 -2.41 21.43 11.33
CA ASP A 547 -3.26 21.02 10.22
C ASP A 547 -4.70 20.77 10.70
N LYS A 548 -4.86 20.06 11.81
CA LYS A 548 -6.17 19.78 12.41
C LYS A 548 -6.97 21.05 12.72
N LEU A 549 -6.30 22.09 13.22
CA LEU A 549 -6.88 23.40 13.53
C LEU A 549 -7.22 24.25 12.30
N GLN A 550 -6.70 23.93 11.11
CA GLN A 550 -7.07 24.59 9.85
C GLN A 550 -8.30 23.95 9.20
N VAL A 551 -8.57 22.67 9.50
CA VAL A 551 -9.61 21.85 8.83
C VAL A 551 -11.05 22.17 9.31
N THR A 552 -11.22 23.01 10.34
CA THR A 552 -12.55 23.38 10.88
C THR A 552 -13.32 24.44 10.07
N ALA A 553 -12.83 24.86 8.90
CA ALA A 553 -13.63 25.63 7.94
C ALA A 553 -14.51 24.71 7.09
N ASN A 554 -15.79 24.59 7.48
CA ASN A 554 -16.90 23.91 6.79
C ASN A 554 -17.07 24.28 5.29
N HIS A 555 -16.20 23.81 4.41
CA HIS A 555 -16.37 23.93 2.95
C HIS A 555 -16.31 22.60 2.21
N HIS A 556 -15.67 21.58 2.79
CA HIS A 556 -15.57 20.27 2.14
C HIS A 556 -16.89 19.49 2.27
N LEU A 557 -17.46 19.33 3.47
CA LEU A 557 -18.60 18.43 3.66
C LEU A 557 -19.92 18.94 3.03
N LEU A 558 -20.20 20.24 3.10
CA LEU A 558 -21.41 20.86 2.49
C LEU A 558 -21.28 20.94 0.95
N GLY A 559 -20.07 21.19 0.44
CA GLY A 559 -19.76 21.18 -0.99
C GLY A 559 -19.89 19.78 -1.58
N PHE A 560 -19.39 18.75 -0.89
CA PHE A 560 -19.45 17.36 -1.36
C PHE A 560 -20.85 16.73 -1.26
N THR A 561 -21.66 17.08 -0.25
CA THR A 561 -23.05 16.59 -0.12
C THR A 561 -24.01 17.21 -1.13
N LEU A 562 -23.93 18.53 -1.38
CA LEU A 562 -24.69 19.18 -2.46
C LEU A 562 -24.24 18.70 -3.84
N LEU A 563 -22.94 18.49 -4.04
CA LEU A 563 -22.37 18.00 -5.30
C LEU A 563 -22.75 16.53 -5.57
N GLY A 564 -22.74 15.66 -4.55
CA GLY A 564 -23.17 14.27 -4.67
C GLY A 564 -24.67 14.12 -4.97
N ALA A 565 -25.52 14.92 -4.32
CA ALA A 565 -26.96 14.96 -4.58
C ALA A 565 -27.29 15.54 -5.98
N LEU A 566 -26.56 16.60 -6.41
CA LEU A 566 -26.65 17.14 -7.76
C LEU A 566 -26.16 16.15 -8.81
N LEU A 567 -25.02 15.46 -8.60
CA LEU A 567 -24.48 14.48 -9.55
C LEU A 567 -25.37 13.22 -9.65
N GLY A 568 -25.99 12.77 -8.56
CA GLY A 568 -26.95 11.66 -8.58
C GLY A 568 -28.25 12.01 -9.32
N ALA A 569 -28.82 13.19 -9.06
CA ALA A 569 -30.00 13.70 -9.79
C ALA A 569 -29.67 14.04 -11.26
N LEU A 570 -28.45 14.53 -11.53
CA LEU A 570 -27.94 14.83 -12.86
C LEU A 570 -27.64 13.54 -13.63
N PHE A 571 -27.17 12.46 -13.00
CA PHE A 571 -26.94 11.17 -13.66
C PHE A 571 -28.27 10.49 -14.03
N LEU A 572 -29.29 10.58 -13.16
CA LEU A 572 -30.65 10.12 -13.46
C LEU A 572 -31.31 10.97 -14.57
N GLY A 573 -31.04 12.28 -14.59
CA GLY A 573 -31.43 13.22 -15.65
C GLY A 573 -30.67 13.04 -16.97
N ILE A 574 -29.38 12.70 -16.91
CA ILE A 574 -28.53 12.36 -18.05
C ILE A 574 -29.03 11.05 -18.65
N LEU A 575 -29.37 10.02 -17.86
CA LEU A 575 -29.91 8.77 -18.41
C LEU A 575 -31.26 8.96 -19.12
N THR A 576 -32.07 9.92 -18.67
CA THR A 576 -33.36 10.24 -19.28
C THR A 576 -33.28 11.21 -20.46
N LEU A 577 -32.24 12.06 -20.57
CA LEU A 577 -32.10 13.06 -21.64
C LEU A 577 -30.99 12.76 -22.68
N SER A 578 -29.96 11.97 -22.35
CA SER A 578 -28.80 11.69 -23.24
C SER A 578 -29.09 10.70 -24.38
N VAL A 579 -30.26 10.05 -24.36
CA VAL A 579 -30.73 9.15 -25.43
C VAL A 579 -31.25 9.93 -26.66
N PHE A 580 -31.30 11.27 -26.62
CA PHE A 580 -32.02 12.08 -27.62
C PHE A 580 -31.18 13.00 -28.54
N SER A 581 -29.84 13.05 -28.47
CA SER A 581 -29.04 13.90 -29.39
C SER A 581 -27.95 13.15 -30.17
N THR A 582 -28.05 13.18 -31.51
CA THR A 582 -27.07 12.58 -32.45
C THR A 582 -25.67 13.19 -32.35
N ARG A 583 -25.55 14.42 -31.86
CA ARG A 583 -24.27 15.13 -31.68
C ARG A 583 -23.42 14.54 -30.56
N PHE A 584 -24.06 14.18 -29.45
CA PHE A 584 -23.36 13.57 -28.31
C PHE A 584 -22.77 12.21 -28.71
N VAL A 585 -23.56 11.38 -29.38
CA VAL A 585 -23.12 10.07 -29.88
C VAL A 585 -21.93 10.20 -30.84
N SER A 586 -21.92 11.25 -31.67
CA SER A 586 -20.82 11.54 -32.59
C SER A 586 -19.50 11.85 -31.88
N TYR A 587 -19.51 12.70 -30.85
CA TYR A 587 -18.29 12.98 -30.06
C TYR A 587 -17.81 11.74 -29.31
N VAL A 588 -18.72 10.91 -28.78
CA VAL A 588 -18.38 9.64 -28.13
C VAL A 588 -17.66 8.71 -29.10
N GLU A 589 -18.13 8.62 -30.35
CA GLU A 589 -17.47 7.82 -31.38
C GLU A 589 -16.09 8.35 -31.77
N CYS A 590 -15.93 9.67 -31.90
CA CYS A 590 -14.63 10.31 -32.12
C CYS A 590 -13.63 10.04 -30.98
N ILE A 591 -14.07 10.13 -29.71
CA ILE A 591 -13.21 9.82 -28.55
C ILE A 591 -12.88 8.33 -28.53
N ARG A 592 -13.81 7.44 -28.88
CA ARG A 592 -13.55 6.00 -29.02
C ARG A 592 -12.43 5.74 -30.04
N LEU A 593 -12.49 6.39 -31.21
CA LEU A 593 -11.45 6.28 -32.23
C LEU A 593 -10.09 6.77 -31.72
N LEU A 594 -10.05 7.92 -31.02
CA LEU A 594 -8.83 8.45 -30.40
C LEU A 594 -8.28 7.51 -29.33
N TYR A 595 -9.12 6.96 -28.46
CA TYR A 595 -8.72 6.04 -27.39
C TYR A 595 -8.19 4.69 -27.93
N VAL A 596 -8.87 4.12 -28.93
CA VAL A 596 -8.53 2.80 -29.47
C VAL A 596 -7.29 2.87 -30.35
N HIS A 597 -7.20 3.85 -31.25
CA HIS A 597 -6.16 3.90 -32.27
C HIS A 597 -5.02 4.88 -31.93
N GLY A 598 -5.29 5.87 -31.08
CA GLY A 598 -4.38 6.98 -30.79
C GLY A 598 -3.92 7.03 -29.35
N ARG A 599 -3.68 5.90 -28.66
CA ARG A 599 -3.38 5.83 -27.21
C ARG A 599 -2.40 6.90 -26.69
N THR A 600 -1.30 7.16 -27.41
CA THR A 600 -0.33 8.19 -27.02
C THR A 600 -0.90 9.61 -27.16
N TYR A 601 -1.66 9.89 -28.23
CA TYR A 601 -2.36 11.15 -28.43
C TYR A 601 -3.57 11.32 -27.49
N PHE A 602 -4.22 10.21 -27.11
CA PHE A 602 -5.32 10.19 -26.16
C PHE A 602 -4.84 10.66 -24.79
N ALA A 603 -3.81 10.02 -24.22
CA ALA A 603 -3.23 10.41 -22.94
C ALA A 603 -2.82 11.89 -22.96
N ALA A 604 -2.21 12.35 -24.05
CA ALA A 604 -1.87 13.75 -24.25
C ALA A 604 -3.09 14.69 -24.22
N ALA A 605 -4.15 14.34 -24.96
CA ALA A 605 -5.35 15.15 -25.05
C ALA A 605 -6.08 15.30 -23.70
N THR A 606 -5.99 14.31 -22.80
CA THR A 606 -6.67 14.35 -21.48
C THR A 606 -6.21 15.50 -20.57
N LEU A 607 -5.05 16.08 -20.86
CA LEU A 607 -4.50 17.23 -20.11
C LEU A 607 -4.99 18.58 -20.65
N MET A 608 -5.69 18.59 -21.77
CA MET A 608 -6.22 19.81 -22.38
C MET A 608 -7.55 20.22 -21.71
N LYS A 609 -7.96 21.49 -21.91
CA LYS A 609 -9.29 21.94 -21.52
C LYS A 609 -10.37 21.06 -22.19
N PRO A 610 -11.52 20.78 -21.54
CA PRO A 610 -12.56 19.88 -22.06
C PRO A 610 -12.92 20.08 -23.53
N MET A 611 -13.11 21.34 -23.94
CA MET A 611 -13.44 21.65 -25.33
C MET A 611 -12.29 21.34 -26.28
N ALA A 612 -11.04 21.59 -25.89
CA ALA A 612 -9.86 21.25 -26.68
C ALA A 612 -9.65 19.74 -26.78
N PHE A 613 -9.99 18.97 -25.75
CA PHE A 613 -10.03 17.50 -25.81
C PHE A 613 -11.05 17.01 -26.83
N LEU A 614 -12.30 17.52 -26.78
CA LEU A 614 -13.35 17.15 -27.74
C LEU A 614 -13.00 17.54 -29.17
N ASP A 615 -12.38 18.71 -29.37
CA ASP A 615 -11.90 19.15 -30.68
C ASP A 615 -10.78 18.26 -31.20
N THR A 616 -9.82 17.88 -30.35
CA THR A 616 -8.76 16.92 -30.68
C THR A 616 -9.35 15.57 -31.09
N ALA A 617 -10.31 15.05 -30.32
CA ALA A 617 -10.98 13.79 -30.63
C ALA A 617 -11.74 13.86 -31.97
N ALA A 618 -12.43 14.97 -32.24
CA ALA A 618 -13.15 15.16 -33.50
C ALA A 618 -12.20 15.22 -34.71
N MET A 619 -11.13 16.02 -34.65
CA MET A 619 -10.15 16.11 -35.73
C MET A 619 -9.40 14.79 -35.92
N TYR A 620 -9.01 14.12 -34.83
CA TYR A 620 -8.44 12.78 -34.91
C TYR A 620 -9.41 11.78 -35.57
N GLY A 621 -10.71 11.87 -35.25
CA GLY A 621 -11.75 11.08 -35.88
C GLY A 621 -11.83 11.30 -37.39
N LEU A 622 -11.67 12.55 -37.87
CA LEU A 622 -11.57 12.85 -39.31
C LEU A 622 -10.37 12.17 -39.94
N PHE A 623 -9.18 12.35 -39.35
CA PHE A 623 -7.94 11.80 -39.89
C PHE A 623 -7.99 10.28 -39.94
N ARG A 624 -8.45 9.66 -38.85
CA ARG A 624 -8.53 8.21 -38.74
C ARG A 624 -9.51 7.58 -39.73
N VAL A 625 -10.67 8.21 -39.95
CA VAL A 625 -11.66 7.73 -40.92
C VAL A 625 -11.13 7.83 -42.35
N ALA A 626 -10.47 8.94 -42.70
CA ALA A 626 -9.86 9.09 -44.02
C ALA A 626 -8.74 8.08 -44.26
N ASP A 627 -7.87 7.88 -43.26
CA ASP A 627 -6.80 6.89 -43.24
C ASP A 627 -7.33 5.44 -43.40
N ASP A 628 -8.42 5.09 -42.70
CA ASP A 628 -9.09 3.79 -42.85
C ASP A 628 -9.56 3.51 -44.29
N TYR A 629 -10.04 4.52 -45.02
CA TYR A 629 -10.42 4.35 -46.42
C TYR A 629 -9.22 4.13 -47.36
N VAL A 630 -8.04 4.63 -46.98
CA VAL A 630 -6.80 4.50 -47.74
C VAL A 630 -6.07 3.18 -47.42
N ASP A 631 -6.20 2.67 -46.20
CA ASP A 631 -5.51 1.45 -45.74
C ASP A 631 -6.34 0.17 -45.89
N ASN A 632 -7.66 0.26 -46.09
CA ASN A 632 -8.53 -0.91 -46.23
C ASN A 632 -8.17 -1.81 -47.44
N VAL A 633 -8.40 -3.12 -47.27
CA VAL A 633 -8.07 -4.16 -48.25
C VAL A 633 -9.08 -4.13 -49.42
N GLY A 634 -8.65 -3.58 -50.55
CA GLY A 634 -9.40 -3.49 -51.82
C GLY A 634 -8.48 -3.01 -52.97
N ASP A 635 -8.97 -2.98 -54.21
CA ASP A 635 -8.20 -2.42 -55.33
C ASP A 635 -8.06 -0.87 -55.22
N ALA A 636 -7.14 -0.28 -55.99
CA ALA A 636 -6.88 1.16 -55.91
C ALA A 636 -8.11 2.02 -56.32
N GLY A 637 -8.95 1.51 -57.22
CA GLY A 637 -10.17 2.20 -57.64
C GLY A 637 -11.26 2.16 -56.56
N GLU A 638 -11.37 1.07 -55.79
CA GLU A 638 -12.33 0.94 -54.69
C GLU A 638 -11.99 1.86 -53.52
N ARG A 639 -10.71 1.92 -53.12
CA ARG A 639 -10.24 2.88 -52.10
C ARG A 639 -10.54 4.32 -52.49
N GLN A 640 -10.22 4.67 -53.74
CA GLN A 640 -10.47 6.02 -54.24
C GLN A 640 -11.97 6.36 -54.25
N ARG A 641 -12.84 5.44 -54.70
CA ARG A 641 -14.30 5.63 -54.67
C ARG A 641 -14.83 5.85 -53.25
N ASN A 642 -14.38 5.05 -52.28
CA ASN A 642 -14.83 5.16 -50.89
C ASN A 642 -14.38 6.48 -50.23
N LEU A 643 -13.13 6.88 -50.47
CA LEU A 643 -12.61 8.17 -50.02
C LEU A 643 -13.37 9.34 -50.66
N ASP A 644 -13.60 9.30 -51.98
CA ASP A 644 -14.34 10.34 -52.70
C ASP A 644 -15.80 10.46 -52.22
N ALA A 645 -16.44 9.33 -51.87
CA ALA A 645 -17.78 9.33 -51.28
C ALA A 645 -17.82 9.99 -49.90
N PHE A 646 -16.88 9.65 -49.01
CA PHE A 646 -16.75 10.28 -47.70
C PHE A 646 -16.45 11.79 -47.82
N MET A 647 -15.57 12.18 -48.75
CA MET A 647 -15.28 13.59 -49.03
C MET A 647 -16.53 14.35 -49.51
N ALA A 648 -17.32 13.76 -50.40
CA ALA A 648 -18.56 14.38 -50.87
C ALA A 648 -19.58 14.57 -49.73
N ASP A 649 -19.64 13.62 -48.78
CA ASP A 649 -20.47 13.76 -47.59
C ASP A 649 -19.94 14.82 -46.61
N PHE A 650 -18.62 14.88 -46.42
CA PHE A 650 -17.96 15.91 -45.62
C PHE A 650 -18.25 17.32 -46.16
N TRP A 651 -18.03 17.55 -47.46
CA TRP A 651 -18.22 18.89 -48.06
C TRP A 651 -19.68 19.33 -48.05
N ARG A 652 -20.63 18.42 -48.26
CA ARG A 652 -22.06 18.72 -48.09
C ARG A 652 -22.40 19.14 -46.66
N CYS A 653 -21.85 18.45 -45.66
CA CYS A 653 -22.04 18.81 -44.26
C CYS A 653 -21.33 20.13 -43.90
N TRP A 654 -20.17 20.40 -44.51
CA TRP A 654 -19.41 21.62 -44.35
C TRP A 654 -20.21 22.85 -44.82
N GLU A 655 -20.72 22.80 -46.05
CA GLU A 655 -21.49 23.89 -46.67
C GLU A 655 -22.81 24.15 -45.96
N SER A 656 -23.48 23.10 -45.48
CA SER A 656 -24.72 23.24 -44.71
C SER A 656 -24.50 23.68 -43.25
N GLY A 657 -23.26 23.68 -42.76
CA GLY A 657 -22.90 23.99 -41.38
C GLY A 657 -23.43 23.00 -40.34
N ARG A 658 -23.88 21.81 -40.78
CA ARG A 658 -24.47 20.76 -39.92
C ARG A 658 -24.02 19.39 -40.39
N GLY A 659 -23.41 18.61 -39.50
CA GLY A 659 -23.07 17.22 -39.80
C GLY A 659 -24.27 16.28 -39.77
N ASP A 660 -24.16 15.17 -40.49
CA ASP A 660 -25.22 14.18 -40.69
C ASP A 660 -24.78 12.80 -40.16
N TYR A 661 -25.41 12.36 -39.06
CA TYR A 661 -25.11 11.09 -38.41
C TYR A 661 -25.46 9.88 -39.29
N ALA A 662 -26.47 9.99 -40.15
CA ALA A 662 -26.91 8.88 -41.01
C ALA A 662 -25.90 8.60 -42.14
N ARG A 663 -25.10 9.60 -42.53
CA ARG A 663 -24.01 9.46 -43.49
C ARG A 663 -22.77 8.86 -42.84
N HIS A 664 -22.33 9.45 -41.73
CA HIS A 664 -21.24 8.89 -40.95
C HIS A 664 -21.34 9.30 -39.46
N PRO A 665 -21.15 8.36 -38.52
CA PRO A 665 -21.28 8.63 -37.08
C PRO A 665 -20.41 9.77 -36.56
N THR A 666 -19.24 10.04 -37.16
CA THR A 666 -18.29 11.08 -36.72
C THR A 666 -18.53 12.47 -37.31
N LEU A 667 -19.29 12.59 -38.42
CA LEU A 667 -19.45 13.86 -39.14
C LEU A 667 -20.09 14.98 -38.30
N PRO A 668 -21.11 14.74 -37.47
CA PRO A 668 -21.66 15.78 -36.59
C PRO A 668 -20.61 16.46 -35.70
N ALA A 669 -19.75 15.68 -35.02
CA ALA A 669 -18.70 16.21 -34.16
C ALA A 669 -17.60 16.93 -34.96
N ILE A 670 -17.16 16.34 -36.09
CA ILE A 670 -16.12 16.92 -36.96
C ILE A 670 -16.55 18.31 -37.46
N ILE A 671 -17.74 18.41 -38.04
CA ILE A 671 -18.22 19.65 -38.67
C ILE A 671 -18.47 20.73 -37.62
N GLU A 672 -19.01 20.36 -36.45
CA GLU A 672 -19.21 21.30 -35.35
C GLU A 672 -17.87 21.85 -34.82
N SER A 673 -16.91 20.98 -34.54
CA SER A 673 -15.58 21.39 -34.10
C SER A 673 -14.89 22.26 -35.15
N ALA A 674 -15.05 21.90 -36.43
CA ALA A 674 -14.39 22.62 -37.50
C ALA A 674 -14.91 24.05 -37.69
N HIS A 675 -16.23 24.23 -37.67
CA HIS A 675 -16.86 25.55 -37.72
C HIS A 675 -16.61 26.35 -36.43
N ARG A 676 -16.66 25.71 -35.26
CA ARG A 676 -16.39 26.37 -33.97
C ARG A 676 -14.99 26.95 -33.89
N ARG A 677 -14.00 26.24 -34.42
CA ARG A 677 -12.59 26.68 -34.47
C ARG A 677 -12.28 27.53 -35.71
N ALA A 678 -13.29 27.77 -36.56
CA ALA A 678 -13.19 28.55 -37.79
C ALA A 678 -12.04 28.09 -38.70
N TYR A 679 -11.83 26.78 -38.85
CA TYR A 679 -10.73 26.27 -39.67
C TYR A 679 -10.85 26.75 -41.12
N PRO A 680 -9.76 27.21 -41.75
CA PRO A 680 -9.76 27.56 -43.16
C PRO A 680 -9.99 26.31 -44.02
N ARG A 681 -10.84 26.47 -45.04
CA ARG A 681 -11.19 25.42 -46.00
C ARG A 681 -9.96 24.77 -46.65
N GLU A 682 -8.94 25.58 -46.92
CA GLU A 682 -7.68 25.16 -47.55
C GLU A 682 -6.97 24.03 -46.79
N LEU A 683 -7.03 23.99 -45.45
CA LEU A 683 -6.40 22.92 -44.68
C LEU A 683 -7.02 21.55 -44.98
N PHE A 684 -8.35 21.50 -45.08
CA PHE A 684 -9.04 20.25 -45.44
C PHE A 684 -8.76 19.85 -46.88
N GLU A 685 -8.67 20.80 -47.80
CA GLU A 685 -8.33 20.52 -49.21
C GLU A 685 -6.90 19.98 -49.36
N ARG A 686 -5.92 20.55 -48.65
CA ARG A 686 -4.54 20.03 -48.59
C ARG A 686 -4.50 18.63 -47.99
N PHE A 687 -5.22 18.39 -46.90
CA PHE A 687 -5.33 17.06 -46.28
C PHE A 687 -5.98 16.02 -47.20
N PHE A 688 -7.12 16.31 -47.80
CA PHE A 688 -7.76 15.33 -48.68
C PHE A 688 -6.99 15.09 -49.98
N ARG A 689 -6.19 16.06 -50.44
CA ARG A 689 -5.31 15.89 -51.59
C ARG A 689 -4.25 14.81 -51.32
N SER A 690 -3.63 14.80 -50.13
CA SER A 690 -2.63 13.79 -49.77
C SER A 690 -3.26 12.39 -49.65
N MET A 691 -4.43 12.28 -49.02
CA MET A 691 -5.15 11.00 -48.91
C MET A 691 -5.48 10.39 -50.28
N ARG A 692 -5.79 11.23 -51.28
CA ARG A 692 -5.98 10.78 -52.68
C ARG A 692 -4.70 10.32 -53.35
N MET A 693 -3.54 10.90 -53.00
CA MET A 693 -2.24 10.44 -53.50
C MET A 693 -1.92 9.05 -52.94
N ASP A 694 -2.15 8.82 -51.65
CA ASP A 694 -1.88 7.54 -50.99
C ASP A 694 -2.75 6.38 -51.52
N ALA A 695 -3.99 6.65 -51.91
CA ALA A 695 -4.90 5.66 -52.50
C ALA A 695 -4.32 4.95 -53.75
N LYS A 696 -3.39 5.60 -54.47
CA LYS A 696 -2.75 5.10 -55.71
C LYS A 696 -1.56 4.14 -55.48
N ARG A 697 -1.14 3.92 -54.21
CA ARG A 697 -0.18 2.92 -53.69
C ARG A 697 1.30 3.00 -54.13
N LYS A 698 1.65 3.52 -55.31
CA LYS A 698 3.06 3.63 -55.79
C LYS A 698 3.57 5.07 -55.69
N VAL A 699 4.29 5.39 -54.62
CA VAL A 699 4.95 6.70 -54.42
C VAL A 699 6.45 6.47 -54.41
N VAL A 700 7.18 7.15 -55.30
CA VAL A 700 8.65 7.16 -55.35
C VAL A 700 9.09 8.62 -55.46
N CYS A 701 9.74 9.12 -54.42
CA CYS A 701 10.24 10.49 -54.38
C CYS A 701 11.63 10.54 -55.04
N LEU A 702 11.81 11.38 -56.06
CA LEU A 702 13.08 11.51 -56.78
C LEU A 702 14.01 12.47 -56.07
N THR A 703 13.45 13.57 -55.56
CA THR A 703 14.15 14.66 -54.87
C THR A 703 13.58 14.90 -53.48
N MET A 704 14.30 15.66 -52.65
CA MET A 704 13.79 16.09 -51.35
C MET A 704 12.52 16.95 -51.48
N ASP A 705 12.39 17.73 -52.56
CA ASP A 705 11.19 18.53 -52.83
C ASP A 705 9.96 17.65 -53.03
N ASP A 706 10.09 16.48 -53.68
CA ASP A 706 8.99 15.52 -53.84
C ASP A 706 8.55 14.95 -52.48
N THR A 707 9.51 14.65 -51.60
CA THR A 707 9.24 14.18 -50.23
C THR A 707 8.53 15.26 -49.42
N MET A 708 8.98 16.51 -49.52
CA MET A 708 8.37 17.63 -48.81
C MET A 708 6.96 17.95 -49.35
N GLU A 709 6.74 17.88 -50.67
CA GLU A 709 5.41 18.07 -51.27
C GLU A 709 4.43 17.00 -50.78
N TYR A 710 4.87 15.74 -50.68
CA TYR A 710 4.06 14.67 -50.11
C TYR A 710 3.70 14.94 -48.63
N MET A 711 4.67 15.42 -47.86
CA MET A 711 4.51 15.71 -46.44
C MET A 711 3.67 16.96 -46.16
N GLU A 712 3.53 17.86 -47.13
CA GLU A 712 2.77 19.10 -47.01
C GLU A 712 1.29 18.84 -46.64
N GLY A 713 0.67 17.83 -47.28
CA GLY A 713 -0.73 17.47 -47.04
C GLY A 713 -0.92 16.30 -46.07
N SER A 714 0.12 15.57 -45.68
CA SER A 714 0.02 14.40 -44.78
C SER A 714 0.51 14.69 -43.36
N ALA A 715 1.43 15.64 -43.18
CA ALA A 715 2.09 15.90 -41.91
C ALA A 715 2.13 17.39 -41.52
N ALA A 716 2.58 18.29 -42.40
CA ALA A 716 2.64 19.72 -42.09
C ALA A 716 1.25 20.28 -41.77
N VAL A 717 0.25 19.90 -42.57
CA VAL A 717 -1.16 20.28 -42.35
C VAL A 717 -1.70 19.80 -41.00
N ILE A 718 -1.23 18.65 -40.47
CA ILE A 718 -1.66 18.12 -39.17
C ILE A 718 -1.15 19.02 -38.04
N GLY A 719 0.10 19.51 -38.15
CA GLY A 719 0.63 20.53 -37.25
C GLY A 719 -0.24 21.80 -37.23
N GLU A 720 -0.66 22.26 -38.41
CA GLU A 720 -1.58 23.40 -38.55
C GLU A 720 -2.99 23.11 -38.00
N PHE A 721 -3.48 21.88 -38.12
CA PHE A 721 -4.77 21.49 -37.52
C PHE A 721 -4.74 21.55 -36.00
N MET A 722 -3.61 21.21 -35.37
CA MET A 722 -3.50 21.23 -33.92
C MET A 722 -3.43 22.65 -33.35
N LEU A 723 -2.89 23.61 -34.10
CA LEU A 723 -2.61 24.95 -33.56
C LEU A 723 -3.88 25.70 -33.09
N PRO A 724 -5.01 25.77 -33.84
CA PRO A 724 -6.27 26.37 -33.35
C PRO A 724 -6.87 25.69 -32.11
N ILE A 725 -6.48 24.44 -31.83
CA ILE A 725 -6.91 23.71 -30.63
C ILE A 725 -6.04 24.13 -29.44
N LEU A 726 -4.72 24.11 -29.63
CA LEU A 726 -3.72 24.43 -28.61
C LEU A 726 -3.65 25.92 -28.27
N MET A 727 -3.89 26.78 -29.27
CA MET A 727 -3.88 28.25 -29.19
C MET A 727 -5.17 28.82 -29.81
N PRO A 728 -6.25 28.98 -29.02
CA PRO A 728 -7.55 29.38 -29.54
C PRO A 728 -7.60 30.82 -30.12
N ASP A 729 -6.73 31.71 -29.66
CA ASP A 729 -6.63 33.09 -30.16
C ASP A 729 -5.76 33.16 -31.42
N ARG A 730 -6.42 33.08 -32.57
CA ARG A 730 -5.78 33.04 -33.90
C ARG A 730 -5.20 34.38 -34.35
N ASP A 731 -5.69 35.48 -33.79
CA ASP A 731 -5.26 36.82 -34.19
C ASP A 731 -3.98 37.25 -33.46
N SER A 732 -3.66 36.58 -32.35
CA SER A 732 -2.43 36.79 -31.59
C SER A 732 -1.17 36.64 -32.44
N LEU A 733 -0.18 37.48 -32.16
CA LEU A 733 1.14 37.41 -32.80
C LEU A 733 1.81 36.04 -32.54
N ALA A 734 1.65 35.51 -31.33
CA ALA A 734 2.17 34.21 -30.95
C ALA A 734 1.59 33.06 -31.79
N PHE A 735 0.29 33.10 -32.10
CA PHE A 735 -0.33 32.10 -33.00
C PHE A 735 0.31 32.13 -34.38
N LYS A 736 0.46 33.32 -34.98
CA LYS A 736 1.06 33.49 -36.31
C LYS A 736 2.52 33.05 -36.34
N GLN A 737 3.28 33.32 -35.28
CA GLN A 737 4.67 32.89 -35.12
C GLN A 737 4.81 31.38 -34.89
N ALA A 738 3.84 30.73 -34.24
CA ALA A 738 3.88 29.29 -33.96
C ALA A 738 3.55 28.41 -35.18
N ILE A 739 2.90 28.93 -36.23
CA ILE A 739 2.53 28.17 -37.45
C ILE A 739 3.72 27.44 -38.09
N PRO A 740 4.84 28.10 -38.46
CA PRO A 740 5.98 27.41 -39.08
C PRO A 740 6.55 26.31 -38.17
N HIS A 741 6.68 26.57 -36.87
CA HIS A 741 7.20 25.58 -35.92
C HIS A 741 6.28 24.38 -35.72
N ALA A 742 4.95 24.60 -35.74
CA ALA A 742 3.98 23.51 -35.67
C ALA A 742 4.01 22.63 -36.93
N ARG A 743 4.21 23.24 -38.09
CA ARG A 743 4.44 22.51 -39.35
C ARG A 743 5.71 21.67 -39.27
N ASP A 744 6.81 22.25 -38.81
CA ASP A 744 8.11 21.58 -38.66
C ASP A 744 8.03 20.39 -37.70
N LEU A 745 7.27 20.48 -36.61
CA LEU A 745 7.05 19.35 -35.70
C LEU A 745 6.32 18.20 -36.39
N GLY A 746 5.28 18.49 -37.17
CA GLY A 746 4.56 17.50 -37.97
C GLY A 746 5.48 16.82 -38.99
N LEU A 747 6.29 17.61 -39.70
CA LEU A 747 7.29 17.13 -40.64
C LEU A 747 8.32 16.22 -39.93
N ALA A 748 8.88 16.64 -38.81
CA ALA A 748 9.88 15.87 -38.06
C ALA A 748 9.35 14.50 -37.61
N PHE A 749 8.11 14.43 -37.13
CA PHE A 749 7.45 13.17 -36.77
C PHE A 749 7.29 12.24 -37.98
N GLN A 750 6.93 12.81 -39.13
CA GLN A 750 6.71 12.02 -40.33
C GLN A 750 8.01 11.50 -40.94
N ILE A 751 9.08 12.30 -40.99
CA ILE A 751 10.40 11.80 -41.44
C ILE A 751 10.91 10.73 -40.49
N THR A 752 10.75 10.92 -39.17
CA THR A 752 11.12 9.90 -38.18
C THR A 752 10.37 8.58 -38.38
N ASN A 753 9.09 8.63 -38.80
CA ASN A 753 8.35 7.42 -39.18
C ASN A 753 8.90 6.79 -40.47
N MET A 754 9.09 7.59 -41.52
CA MET A 754 9.64 7.12 -42.81
C MET A 754 10.99 6.42 -42.63
N LEU A 755 11.91 7.03 -41.87
CA LEU A 755 13.25 6.48 -41.61
C LEU A 755 13.24 5.14 -40.87
N ARG A 756 12.19 4.87 -40.12
CA ARG A 756 12.04 3.64 -39.35
C ARG A 756 11.28 2.54 -40.10
N ASP A 757 10.51 2.95 -41.10
CA ASP A 757 9.56 2.10 -41.82
C ASP A 757 10.03 1.79 -43.25
N ILE A 758 11.23 2.22 -43.66
CA ILE A 758 11.84 1.96 -44.99
C ILE A 758 11.68 0.49 -45.43
N GLY A 759 11.98 -0.47 -44.56
CA GLY A 759 11.85 -1.90 -44.89
C GLY A 759 10.41 -2.38 -45.12
N GLU A 760 9.42 -1.74 -44.51
CA GLU A 760 7.99 -1.99 -44.72
C GLU A 760 7.49 -1.29 -45.98
N ASP A 761 7.87 -0.03 -46.18
CA ASP A 761 7.52 0.75 -47.36
C ASP A 761 8.05 0.13 -48.66
N ASN A 762 9.28 -0.38 -48.64
CA ASN A 762 9.86 -1.11 -49.76
C ASN A 762 9.05 -2.36 -50.15
N ARG A 763 8.51 -3.09 -49.17
CA ARG A 763 7.64 -4.26 -49.43
C ARG A 763 6.31 -3.86 -50.09
N LEU A 764 5.87 -2.64 -49.86
CA LEU A 764 4.68 -2.04 -50.46
C LEU A 764 4.97 -1.32 -51.79
N GLY A 765 6.25 -1.26 -52.21
CA GLY A 765 6.68 -0.56 -53.42
C GLY A 765 6.66 0.96 -53.30
N ARG A 766 6.87 1.48 -52.08
CA ARG A 766 6.93 2.91 -51.75
C ARG A 766 8.36 3.29 -51.35
N GLN A 767 8.82 4.47 -51.77
CA GLN A 767 10.10 5.03 -51.35
C GLN A 767 9.95 6.54 -51.15
N TYR A 768 9.92 6.94 -49.87
CA TYR A 768 9.81 8.35 -49.47
C TYR A 768 11.16 9.02 -49.27
N ILE A 769 12.23 8.24 -49.06
CA ILE A 769 13.59 8.76 -49.01
C ILE A 769 14.05 9.05 -50.45
N PRO A 770 14.49 10.28 -50.76
CA PRO A 770 14.78 10.69 -52.13
C PRO A 770 15.80 9.81 -52.85
N VAL A 771 15.54 9.51 -54.12
CA VAL A 771 16.46 8.75 -54.99
C VAL A 771 17.78 9.48 -55.19
N ASP A 772 17.77 10.82 -55.30
CA ASP A 772 18.99 11.63 -55.42
C ASP A 772 19.86 11.56 -54.16
N ALA A 773 19.26 11.61 -52.97
CA ALA A 773 19.95 11.44 -51.69
C ALA A 773 20.58 10.03 -51.61
N CYS A 774 19.85 8.99 -51.99
CA CYS A 774 20.40 7.64 -52.13
C CYS A 774 21.60 7.59 -53.08
N ASN A 775 21.54 8.29 -54.22
CA ASN A 775 22.62 8.31 -55.20
C ASN A 775 23.87 9.06 -54.70
N ARG A 776 23.71 10.15 -53.93
CA ARG A 776 24.86 10.87 -53.31
C ARG A 776 25.70 9.96 -52.40
N HIS A 777 25.08 8.98 -51.78
CA HIS A 777 25.73 7.99 -50.91
C HIS A 777 26.04 6.66 -51.61
N GLY A 778 25.91 6.57 -52.94
CA GLY A 778 26.28 5.36 -53.70
C GLY A 778 25.29 4.19 -53.62
N LEU A 779 24.03 4.44 -53.24
CA LEU A 779 23.01 3.40 -53.02
C LEU A 779 22.17 3.06 -54.27
N ASN A 780 22.55 3.57 -55.46
CA ASN A 780 21.88 3.32 -56.76
C ASN A 780 20.35 3.52 -56.73
N GLY A 781 19.88 4.48 -55.94
CA GLY A 781 18.48 4.85 -55.84
C GLY A 781 17.56 3.87 -55.10
N LYS A 782 18.08 2.77 -54.53
CA LYS A 782 17.27 1.76 -53.83
C LYS A 782 17.88 1.33 -52.50
N LEU A 783 17.05 1.37 -51.45
CA LEU A 783 17.39 0.94 -50.11
C LEU A 783 16.95 -0.50 -49.91
N THR A 784 17.87 -1.47 -49.80
CA THR A 784 17.51 -2.90 -49.69
C THR A 784 18.02 -3.57 -48.43
N SER A 785 19.06 -3.04 -47.79
CA SER A 785 19.61 -3.58 -46.55
C SER A 785 20.35 -2.50 -45.76
N HIS A 786 20.40 -2.65 -44.44
CA HIS A 786 21.17 -1.79 -43.54
C HIS A 786 22.69 -1.99 -43.67
N GLU A 787 23.12 -3.06 -44.34
CA GLU A 787 24.53 -3.38 -44.62
C GLU A 787 25.06 -2.74 -45.92
N GLN A 788 24.21 -2.07 -46.70
CA GLN A 788 24.64 -1.42 -47.94
C GLN A 788 25.66 -0.30 -47.62
N PRO A 789 26.83 -0.27 -48.29
CA PRO A 789 27.79 0.84 -48.14
C PRO A 789 27.12 2.18 -48.46
N GLY A 790 27.24 3.18 -47.58
CA GLY A 790 26.59 4.48 -47.72
C GLY A 790 25.22 4.59 -47.02
N PHE A 791 24.62 3.49 -46.57
CA PHE A 791 23.29 3.52 -45.94
C PHE A 791 23.30 4.27 -44.60
N ARG A 792 24.35 4.09 -43.80
CA ARG A 792 24.46 4.74 -42.48
C ARG A 792 24.66 6.24 -42.63
N GLU A 793 25.49 6.63 -43.59
CA GLU A 793 25.77 8.02 -43.94
C GLU A 793 24.51 8.73 -44.43
N LEU A 794 23.70 8.07 -45.28
CA LEU A 794 22.38 8.57 -45.66
C LEU A 794 21.45 8.72 -44.46
N MET A 795 21.37 7.72 -43.57
CA MET A 795 20.51 7.77 -42.39
C MET A 795 20.89 8.92 -41.46
N GLU A 796 22.18 9.16 -41.23
CA GLU A 796 22.66 10.28 -40.42
C GLU A 796 22.44 11.64 -41.11
N GLU A 797 22.55 11.75 -42.44
CA GLU A 797 22.13 12.97 -43.17
C GLU A 797 20.64 13.26 -42.91
N MET A 798 19.80 12.23 -43.01
CA MET A 798 18.35 12.39 -42.78
C MET A 798 18.01 12.66 -41.31
N PHE A 799 18.75 12.10 -40.35
CA PHE A 799 18.62 12.45 -38.93
C PHE A 799 19.00 13.90 -38.69
N ALA A 800 20.13 14.37 -39.22
CA ALA A 800 20.54 15.77 -39.10
C ALA A 800 19.51 16.74 -39.70
N PHE A 801 18.93 16.40 -40.85
CA PHE A 801 17.82 17.17 -41.43
C PHE A 801 16.60 17.20 -40.49
N THR A 802 16.23 16.06 -39.93
CA THR A 802 15.09 15.93 -39.00
C THR A 802 15.33 16.66 -37.69
N ASP A 803 16.56 16.68 -37.19
CA ASP A 803 16.95 17.34 -35.94
C ASP A 803 16.85 18.86 -36.05
N ASN A 804 17.13 19.43 -37.23
CA ASN A 804 16.87 20.84 -37.50
C ASN A 804 15.38 21.20 -37.41
N LEU A 805 14.50 20.31 -37.90
CA LEU A 805 13.04 20.49 -37.75
C LEU A 805 12.60 20.36 -36.29
N TYR A 806 13.17 19.41 -35.52
CA TYR A 806 12.91 19.33 -34.08
C TYR A 806 13.39 20.56 -33.32
N ALA A 807 14.53 21.14 -33.69
CA ALA A 807 15.04 22.37 -33.08
C ALA A 807 14.10 23.56 -33.37
N SER A 808 13.58 23.68 -34.60
CA SER A 808 12.53 24.65 -34.91
C SER A 808 11.25 24.39 -34.11
N ALA A 809 10.84 23.13 -33.99
CA ALA A 809 9.66 22.75 -33.23
C ALA A 809 9.78 23.07 -31.73
N ASP A 810 10.97 22.92 -31.13
CA ASP A 810 11.20 23.27 -29.72
C ASP A 810 10.90 24.75 -29.45
N LEU A 811 11.25 25.66 -30.37
CA LEU A 811 10.88 27.08 -30.30
C LEU A 811 9.35 27.26 -30.29
N GLY A 812 8.64 26.53 -31.16
CA GLY A 812 7.17 26.55 -31.20
C GLY A 812 6.52 25.98 -29.94
N ILE A 813 7.09 24.92 -29.36
CA ILE A 813 6.60 24.32 -28.11
C ILE A 813 6.69 25.34 -26.96
N ASP A 814 7.75 26.14 -26.90
CA ASP A 814 7.93 27.17 -25.88
C ASP A 814 6.91 28.33 -26.02
N MET A 815 6.43 28.58 -27.24
CA MET A 815 5.33 29.54 -27.51
C MET A 815 3.95 29.02 -27.06
N LEU A 816 3.80 27.71 -26.81
CA LEU A 816 2.53 27.13 -26.39
C LEU A 816 2.17 27.53 -24.94
N PRO A 817 0.86 27.59 -24.62
CA PRO A 817 0.39 27.75 -23.25
C PRO A 817 0.92 26.65 -22.33
N GLU A 818 1.27 27.03 -21.11
CA GLU A 818 1.87 26.15 -20.09
C GLU A 818 1.05 24.87 -19.82
N GLN A 819 -0.28 24.94 -19.98
CA GLN A 819 -1.14 23.78 -19.72
C GLN A 819 -0.90 22.63 -20.72
N VAL A 820 -0.49 22.93 -21.95
CA VAL A 820 -0.33 21.93 -23.04
C VAL A 820 1.13 21.72 -23.46
N ARG A 821 2.04 22.61 -23.06
CA ARG A 821 3.46 22.58 -23.41
C ARG A 821 4.13 21.25 -23.09
N ASP A 822 4.02 20.79 -21.84
CA ASP A 822 4.68 19.57 -21.36
C ASP A 822 4.29 18.34 -22.18
N VAL A 823 3.03 18.31 -22.63
CA VAL A 823 2.46 17.19 -23.35
C VAL A 823 3.03 17.07 -24.76
N ILE A 824 3.10 18.19 -25.46
CA ILE A 824 3.71 18.24 -26.79
C ILE A 824 5.22 17.95 -26.67
N ARG A 825 5.85 18.42 -25.60
CA ARG A 825 7.26 18.11 -25.29
C ARG A 825 7.50 16.62 -25.07
N VAL A 826 6.64 15.91 -24.33
CA VAL A 826 6.73 14.44 -24.18
C VAL A 826 6.62 13.73 -25.52
N ALA A 827 5.66 14.14 -26.37
CA ALA A 827 5.51 13.57 -27.71
C ALA A 827 6.76 13.79 -28.55
N ARG A 828 7.31 15.02 -28.55
CA ARG A 828 8.58 15.35 -29.20
C ARG A 828 9.68 14.41 -28.74
N LEU A 829 9.93 14.34 -27.42
CA LEU A 829 11.05 13.58 -26.85
C LEU A 829 10.92 12.09 -27.15
N ALA A 830 9.71 11.54 -27.07
CA ALA A 830 9.45 10.14 -27.37
C ALA A 830 9.67 9.81 -28.86
N TYR A 831 9.37 10.73 -29.78
CA TYR A 831 9.60 10.53 -31.20
C TYR A 831 11.08 10.67 -31.56
N HIS A 832 11.78 11.71 -31.10
CA HIS A 832 13.21 11.88 -31.32
C HIS A 832 14.03 10.68 -30.80
N ARG A 833 13.63 10.11 -29.64
CA ARG A 833 14.27 8.92 -29.05
C ARG A 833 14.25 7.69 -29.97
N ILE A 834 13.42 7.65 -31.01
CA ILE A 834 13.43 6.59 -32.02
C ILE A 834 14.78 6.56 -32.76
N HIS A 835 15.40 7.71 -33.03
CA HIS A 835 16.70 7.77 -33.71
C HIS A 835 17.77 7.03 -32.92
N ASP A 836 17.83 7.23 -31.59
CA ASP A 836 18.71 6.49 -30.69
C ASP A 836 18.47 4.98 -30.76
N LYS A 837 17.21 4.55 -30.89
CA LYS A 837 16.87 3.11 -31.01
C LYS A 837 17.29 2.53 -32.35
N ILE A 838 17.28 3.33 -33.41
CA ILE A 838 17.81 2.92 -34.73
C ILE A 838 19.34 2.80 -34.66
N ARG A 839 20.04 3.80 -34.08
CA ARG A 839 21.50 3.77 -33.87
C ARG A 839 21.93 2.58 -33.01
N ALA A 840 21.24 2.34 -31.89
CA ALA A 840 21.52 1.22 -30.99
C ALA A 840 21.28 -0.15 -31.63
N ALA A 841 20.43 -0.22 -32.65
CA ALA A 841 20.18 -1.42 -33.44
C ALA A 841 21.10 -1.52 -34.66
N ASN A 842 22.20 -0.75 -34.71
CA ASN A 842 23.14 -0.73 -35.83
C ASN A 842 22.44 -0.43 -37.17
N TYR A 843 21.43 0.46 -37.15
CA TYR A 843 20.59 0.89 -38.27
C TYR A 843 19.72 -0.21 -38.90
N ASP A 844 19.61 -1.38 -38.28
CA ASP A 844 18.74 -2.43 -38.77
C ASP A 844 17.26 -2.08 -38.53
N ILE A 845 16.57 -1.67 -39.59
CA ILE A 845 15.13 -1.37 -39.63
C ILE A 845 14.37 -2.31 -40.56
N PHE A 846 15.06 -3.23 -41.23
CA PHE A 846 14.48 -4.15 -42.21
C PHE A 846 13.93 -5.40 -41.53
N THR A 847 14.55 -5.85 -40.44
CA THR A 847 14.10 -7.04 -39.69
C THR A 847 12.96 -6.73 -38.72
N ALA A 848 13.03 -5.58 -38.04
CA ALA A 848 12.09 -5.20 -37.00
C ALA A 848 11.92 -3.69 -36.91
N ARG A 849 10.67 -3.26 -36.80
CA ARG A 849 10.31 -1.84 -36.61
C ARG A 849 10.75 -1.37 -35.22
N ARG A 850 11.63 -0.37 -35.16
CA ARG A 850 12.16 0.16 -33.89
C ARG A 850 11.11 0.99 -33.16
N ARG A 851 11.02 0.92 -31.84
CA ARG A 851 10.03 1.67 -31.03
C ARG A 851 10.63 1.98 -29.66
N VAL A 852 10.19 3.09 -29.06
CA VAL A 852 10.49 3.37 -27.65
C VAL A 852 9.64 2.45 -26.76
N PRO A 853 10.23 1.64 -25.86
CA PRO A 853 9.49 0.76 -24.98
C PRO A 853 8.65 1.55 -23.96
N LEU A 854 7.58 0.92 -23.45
CA LEU A 854 6.64 1.56 -22.53
C LEU A 854 7.32 2.12 -21.28
N ARG A 855 8.29 1.39 -20.71
CA ARG A 855 9.04 1.83 -19.52
C ARG A 855 9.72 3.18 -19.76
N GLU A 856 10.38 3.36 -20.89
CA GLU A 856 11.11 4.58 -21.22
C GLU A 856 10.16 5.72 -21.59
N LYS A 857 9.02 5.43 -22.25
CA LYS A 857 7.95 6.41 -22.44
C LYS A 857 7.39 6.91 -21.12
N LEU A 858 7.20 6.00 -20.15
CA LEU A 858 6.75 6.36 -18.80
C LEU A 858 7.81 7.16 -18.05
N THR A 859 9.10 6.85 -18.21
CA THR A 859 10.20 7.67 -17.66
C THR A 859 10.17 9.08 -18.23
N ILE A 860 10.16 9.24 -19.56
CA ILE A 860 10.05 10.56 -20.21
C ILE A 860 8.81 11.31 -19.71
N LEU A 861 7.68 10.62 -19.58
CA LEU A 861 6.43 11.20 -19.09
C LEU A 861 6.55 11.68 -17.63
N VAL A 862 7.10 10.85 -16.74
CA VAL A 862 7.28 11.16 -15.31
C VAL A 862 8.28 12.31 -15.10
N ASP A 863 9.34 12.34 -15.91
CA ASP A 863 10.40 13.35 -15.79
C ASP A 863 9.98 14.70 -16.38
N THR A 864 9.07 14.71 -17.36
CA THR A 864 8.65 15.93 -18.07
C THR A 864 7.33 16.51 -17.53
N VAL A 865 6.47 15.70 -16.92
CA VAL A 865 5.11 16.11 -16.53
C VAL A 865 4.94 16.10 -14.99
N PRO A 866 4.46 17.20 -14.37
CA PRO A 866 4.19 17.26 -12.95
C PRO A 866 3.28 16.12 -12.44
N ARG A 867 3.56 15.59 -11.24
CA ARG A 867 2.84 14.45 -10.63
C ARG A 867 1.31 14.65 -10.59
N LEU A 868 0.90 15.89 -10.38
CA LEU A 868 -0.51 16.30 -10.36
C LEU A 868 -1.22 16.08 -11.71
N LYS A 869 -0.52 16.37 -12.82
CA LYS A 869 -1.02 16.13 -14.20
C LYS A 869 -0.98 14.62 -14.53
N LEU A 870 -0.02 13.86 -14.02
CA LEU A 870 0.02 12.40 -14.17
C LEU A 870 -1.19 11.71 -13.53
N ALA A 871 -1.60 12.16 -12.34
CA ALA A 871 -2.81 11.68 -11.68
C ALA A 871 -4.07 11.94 -12.52
N ARG A 872 -4.17 13.11 -13.17
CA ARG A 872 -5.26 13.43 -14.11
C ARG A 872 -5.29 12.50 -15.33
N ILE A 873 -4.13 12.19 -15.93
CA ILE A 873 -4.04 11.22 -17.04
C ILE A 873 -4.50 9.83 -16.57
N ALA A 874 -3.97 9.36 -15.43
CA ALA A 874 -4.29 8.04 -14.90
C ALA A 874 -5.80 7.90 -14.60
N LEU A 875 -6.40 8.92 -13.97
CA LEU A 875 -7.84 8.94 -13.68
C LEU A 875 -8.68 8.99 -14.95
N THR A 876 -8.26 9.76 -15.98
CA THR A 876 -9.00 9.85 -17.24
C THR A 876 -8.87 8.58 -18.08
N GLU A 877 -7.68 7.95 -18.11
CA GLU A 877 -7.49 6.59 -18.64
C GLU A 877 -8.42 5.60 -17.93
N LEU A 878 -8.57 5.70 -16.62
CA LEU A 878 -9.45 4.85 -15.83
C LEU A 878 -10.94 5.08 -16.14
N ILE A 879 -11.36 6.35 -16.23
CA ILE A 879 -12.73 6.74 -16.59
C ILE A 879 -13.04 6.32 -18.02
N CYS A 880 -12.11 6.50 -18.97
CA CYS A 880 -12.31 6.11 -20.36
C CYS A 880 -12.17 4.60 -20.55
N ALA A 881 -11.37 3.90 -19.75
CA ALA A 881 -11.42 2.45 -19.65
C ALA A 881 -12.77 1.96 -19.10
N ALA A 882 -13.42 2.71 -18.21
CA ALA A 882 -14.76 2.42 -17.71
C ALA A 882 -15.88 2.77 -18.73
N LEU A 883 -15.79 3.94 -19.39
CA LEU A 883 -16.75 4.44 -20.37
C LEU A 883 -16.64 3.73 -21.73
N TYR A 884 -15.44 3.50 -22.27
CA TYR A 884 -15.25 2.76 -23.53
C TYR A 884 -15.07 1.26 -23.31
N GLY A 885 -14.79 0.86 -22.06
CA GLY A 885 -15.12 -0.46 -21.54
C GLY A 885 -16.62 -0.72 -21.44
N LEU A 886 -17.53 0.20 -21.84
CA LEU A 886 -18.96 -0.10 -22.05
C LEU A 886 -19.23 -1.08 -23.21
N SER A 887 -18.21 -1.50 -23.96
CA SER A 887 -18.27 -2.76 -24.75
C SER A 887 -18.27 -4.01 -23.85
N ARG A 888 -17.98 -3.86 -22.55
CA ARG A 888 -17.85 -4.88 -21.49
C ARG A 888 -18.54 -4.40 -20.19
N PRO A 889 -19.88 -4.46 -20.12
CA PRO A 889 -20.68 -3.88 -19.03
C PRO A 889 -20.37 -4.38 -17.61
N HIS A 890 -19.63 -5.49 -17.47
CA HIS A 890 -19.17 -6.00 -16.17
C HIS A 890 -18.08 -5.12 -15.52
N ILE A 891 -17.34 -4.30 -16.26
CA ILE A 891 -16.29 -3.42 -15.70
C ILE A 891 -16.90 -2.12 -15.16
N ALA A 892 -17.81 -1.50 -15.91
CA ALA A 892 -18.57 -0.33 -15.46
C ALA A 892 -19.40 -0.64 -14.19
N PHE A 893 -19.87 -1.87 -14.07
CA PHE A 893 -20.58 -2.40 -12.91
C PHE A 893 -19.77 -2.34 -11.60
N VAL A 894 -18.49 -2.73 -11.62
CA VAL A 894 -17.60 -2.67 -10.43
C VAL A 894 -17.34 -1.21 -10.02
N TRP A 895 -17.14 -0.34 -11.00
CA TRP A 895 -16.86 1.09 -10.77
C TRP A 895 -18.07 1.86 -10.23
N ILE A 896 -19.26 1.60 -10.76
CA ILE A 896 -20.49 2.18 -10.22
C ILE A 896 -20.64 1.77 -8.76
N GLY A 897 -20.41 0.50 -8.41
CA GLY A 897 -20.42 0.04 -7.01
C GLY A 897 -19.42 0.79 -6.12
N ALA A 898 -18.17 0.93 -6.55
CA ALA A 898 -17.11 1.59 -5.77
C ALA A 898 -17.35 3.10 -5.58
N VAL A 899 -17.83 3.77 -6.62
CA VAL A 899 -18.26 5.16 -6.53
C VAL A 899 -19.49 5.22 -5.61
N TRP A 900 -20.57 4.52 -5.93
CA TRP A 900 -21.82 4.52 -5.16
C TRP A 900 -21.63 4.23 -3.65
N ALA A 901 -20.75 3.28 -3.30
CA ALA A 901 -20.40 2.96 -1.91
C ALA A 901 -19.58 4.05 -1.20
N SER A 902 -18.75 4.83 -1.92
CA SER A 902 -17.97 5.91 -1.31
C SER A 902 -18.78 7.19 -1.05
N TRP A 903 -19.96 7.35 -1.65
CA TRP A 903 -20.79 8.55 -1.55
C TRP A 903 -22.07 8.40 -0.73
N LEU A 904 -22.56 7.17 -0.45
CA LEU A 904 -23.71 6.97 0.43
C LEU A 904 -23.28 6.82 1.89
N GLU A 905 -23.53 7.86 2.68
CA GLU A 905 -23.59 7.76 4.13
C GLU A 905 -25.06 7.75 4.55
N TRP A 906 -25.56 6.58 4.96
CA TRP A 906 -26.94 6.44 5.43
C TRP A 906 -27.00 5.72 6.78
N PRO A 907 -26.93 6.47 7.89
CA PRO A 907 -27.14 5.92 9.22
C PRO A 907 -28.54 5.29 9.30
N GLY A 908 -28.63 4.01 9.71
CA GLY A 908 -29.92 3.34 9.87
C GLY A 908 -30.41 2.50 8.68
N CYS A 909 -29.61 2.26 7.64
CA CYS A 909 -29.99 1.37 6.54
C CYS A 909 -30.29 -0.07 7.03
N SER A 910 -31.46 -0.61 6.69
CA SER A 910 -31.83 -2.00 6.97
C SER A 910 -31.24 -2.97 5.94
N TYR A 911 -31.16 -4.25 6.27
CA TYR A 911 -30.62 -5.28 5.38
C TYR A 911 -31.46 -5.40 4.09
N LEU A 912 -32.80 -5.38 4.19
CA LEU A 912 -33.65 -5.36 2.99
C LEU A 912 -33.37 -4.17 2.07
N ARG A 913 -33.12 -2.98 2.65
CA ARG A 913 -32.79 -1.77 1.86
C ARG A 913 -31.41 -1.88 1.22
N PHE A 914 -30.45 -2.52 1.88
CA PHE A 914 -29.15 -2.82 1.28
C PHE A 914 -29.29 -3.62 0.00
N HIS A 915 -30.11 -4.69 -0.02
CA HIS A 915 -30.39 -5.42 -1.26
C HIS A 915 -30.99 -4.53 -2.34
N GLY A 916 -31.94 -3.68 -1.96
CA GLY A 916 -32.58 -2.70 -2.85
C GLY A 916 -31.63 -1.64 -3.42
N LEU A 917 -30.49 -1.37 -2.76
CA LEU A 917 -29.51 -0.37 -3.19
C LEU A 917 -28.34 -1.01 -3.95
N PHE A 918 -27.76 -2.07 -3.41
CA PHE A 918 -26.49 -2.62 -3.86
C PHE A 918 -26.60 -3.92 -4.65
N VAL A 919 -27.71 -4.65 -4.59
CA VAL A 919 -27.79 -5.98 -5.24
C VAL A 919 -28.81 -6.00 -6.37
N VAL A 920 -30.04 -5.54 -6.10
CA VAL A 920 -31.16 -5.61 -7.04
C VAL A 920 -31.00 -4.68 -8.26
N PRO A 921 -30.67 -3.38 -8.12
CA PRO A 921 -30.58 -2.51 -9.30
C PRO A 921 -29.49 -2.94 -10.30
N PRO A 922 -28.26 -3.29 -9.86
CA PRO A 922 -27.23 -3.81 -10.74
C PRO A 922 -27.61 -5.14 -11.39
N LEU A 923 -28.24 -6.06 -10.66
CA LEU A 923 -28.75 -7.32 -11.19
C LEU A 923 -29.77 -7.07 -12.33
N LEU A 924 -30.76 -6.21 -12.10
CA LEU A 924 -31.78 -5.87 -13.10
C LEU A 924 -31.16 -5.20 -14.33
N MET A 925 -30.18 -4.31 -14.13
CA MET A 925 -29.45 -3.66 -15.21
C MET A 925 -28.72 -4.69 -16.08
N LEU A 926 -27.90 -5.56 -15.46
CA LEU A 926 -27.13 -6.58 -16.18
C LEU A 926 -28.05 -7.58 -16.89
N ALA A 927 -29.13 -8.04 -16.24
CA ALA A 927 -30.11 -8.93 -16.83
C ALA A 927 -30.81 -8.29 -18.03
N ARG A 928 -31.16 -7.00 -17.95
CA ARG A 928 -31.77 -6.24 -19.06
C ARG A 928 -30.80 -6.09 -20.24
N LEU A 929 -29.53 -5.78 -19.99
CA LEU A 929 -28.50 -5.70 -21.02
C LEU A 929 -28.28 -7.04 -21.71
N ALA A 930 -28.24 -8.14 -20.94
CA ALA A 930 -28.16 -9.49 -21.50
C ALA A 930 -29.39 -9.82 -22.36
N HIS A 931 -30.58 -9.45 -21.92
CA HIS A 931 -31.82 -9.66 -22.67
C HIS A 931 -31.84 -8.86 -23.99
N GLN A 932 -31.54 -7.56 -23.94
CA GLN A 932 -31.51 -6.70 -25.13
C GLN A 932 -30.51 -7.23 -26.17
N ARG A 933 -29.32 -7.62 -25.73
CA ARG A 933 -28.30 -8.24 -26.59
C ARG A 933 -28.79 -9.56 -27.18
N ALA A 934 -29.36 -10.44 -26.37
CA ALA A 934 -29.87 -11.72 -26.84
C ALA A 934 -31.01 -11.58 -27.86
N VAL A 935 -31.83 -10.54 -27.77
CA VAL A 935 -32.87 -10.22 -28.77
C VAL A 935 -32.23 -9.70 -30.06
N ALA A 936 -31.29 -8.75 -29.97
CA ALA A 936 -30.58 -8.20 -31.14
C ALA A 936 -29.84 -9.28 -31.93
N ASP A 937 -29.16 -10.19 -31.24
CA ASP A 937 -28.32 -11.24 -31.84
C ASP A 937 -29.06 -12.56 -32.08
N LYS A 938 -30.38 -12.63 -31.86
CA LYS A 938 -31.22 -13.85 -31.98
C LYS A 938 -30.77 -15.03 -31.09
N GLN A 939 -30.20 -14.75 -29.92
CA GLN A 939 -29.65 -15.73 -28.96
C GLN A 939 -30.59 -16.05 -27.77
N VAL A 940 -31.89 -15.76 -27.88
CA VAL A 940 -32.88 -16.01 -26.81
C VAL A 940 -32.88 -17.45 -26.25
N PRO A 941 -32.68 -18.53 -27.04
CA PRO A 941 -32.61 -19.89 -26.50
C PRO A 941 -31.42 -20.12 -25.55
N PHE A 942 -30.28 -19.48 -25.80
CA PHE A 942 -29.10 -19.55 -24.92
C PHE A 942 -29.40 -18.87 -23.59
N LEU A 943 -30.01 -17.68 -23.62
CA LEU A 943 -30.42 -16.94 -22.41
C LEU A 943 -31.42 -17.76 -21.57
N ARG A 944 -32.42 -18.40 -22.19
CA ARG A 944 -33.39 -19.26 -21.48
C ARG A 944 -32.72 -20.44 -20.78
N ARG A 945 -31.75 -21.08 -21.46
CA ARG A 945 -30.99 -22.20 -20.89
C ARG A 945 -30.12 -21.77 -19.71
N ALA A 946 -29.41 -20.66 -19.85
CA ALA A 946 -28.61 -20.08 -18.76
C ALA A 946 -29.51 -19.70 -17.57
N GLY A 947 -30.69 -19.11 -17.83
CA GLY A 947 -31.67 -18.80 -16.81
C GLY A 947 -32.18 -20.03 -16.05
N PHE A 948 -32.47 -21.13 -16.75
CA PHE A 948 -32.84 -22.40 -16.11
C PHE A 948 -31.76 -22.92 -15.16
N TRP A 949 -30.50 -22.95 -15.61
CA TRP A 949 -29.38 -23.37 -14.77
C TRP A 949 -29.09 -22.44 -13.61
N THR A 950 -29.28 -21.14 -13.82
CA THR A 950 -29.17 -20.14 -12.75
C THR A 950 -30.20 -20.40 -11.65
N LEU A 951 -31.46 -20.67 -12.00
CA LEU A 951 -32.50 -21.02 -11.03
C LEU A 951 -32.18 -22.33 -10.29
N ALA A 952 -31.68 -23.34 -10.98
CA ALA A 952 -31.23 -24.58 -10.36
C ALA A 952 -30.07 -24.34 -9.38
N LEU A 953 -29.11 -23.49 -9.75
CA LEU A 953 -28.01 -23.10 -8.87
C LEU A 953 -28.50 -22.31 -7.65
N CYS A 954 -29.50 -21.44 -7.78
CA CYS A 954 -30.08 -20.72 -6.64
C CYS A 954 -30.66 -21.69 -5.60
N VAL A 955 -31.35 -22.75 -6.06
CA VAL A 955 -31.88 -23.79 -5.17
C VAL A 955 -30.74 -24.55 -4.48
N VAL A 956 -29.72 -24.94 -5.23
CA VAL A 956 -28.54 -25.64 -4.66
C VAL A 956 -27.80 -24.76 -3.67
N ALA A 957 -27.53 -23.50 -4.01
CA ALA A 957 -26.85 -22.53 -3.15
C ALA A 957 -27.63 -22.31 -1.86
N THR A 958 -28.94 -22.10 -1.95
CA THR A 958 -29.79 -21.91 -0.77
C THR A 958 -29.74 -23.14 0.14
N LEU A 959 -29.98 -24.33 -0.39
CA LEU A 959 -30.03 -25.55 0.43
C LEU A 959 -28.66 -25.94 1.00
N TYR A 960 -27.57 -25.70 0.26
CA TYR A 960 -26.21 -26.05 0.67
C TYR A 960 -25.63 -25.06 1.69
N THR A 961 -25.96 -23.77 1.57
CA THR A 961 -25.41 -22.70 2.43
C THR A 961 -26.22 -22.52 3.72
N THR A 962 -27.53 -22.78 3.69
CA THR A 962 -28.42 -22.66 4.87
C THR A 962 -27.85 -23.27 6.17
N PRO A 963 -27.41 -24.54 6.22
CA PRO A 963 -26.91 -25.13 7.45
C PRO A 963 -25.57 -24.54 7.90
N TRP A 964 -24.72 -24.13 6.96
CA TRP A 964 -23.41 -23.53 7.24
C TRP A 964 -23.59 -22.13 7.84
N ASP A 965 -24.48 -21.33 7.27
CA ASP A 965 -24.70 -19.96 7.73
C ASP A 965 -25.40 -19.90 9.10
N ASN A 966 -26.36 -20.80 9.33
CA ASN A 966 -26.96 -20.97 10.66
C ASN A 966 -25.93 -21.38 11.72
N PHE A 967 -24.91 -22.14 11.32
CA PHE A 967 -23.82 -22.52 12.21
C PHE A 967 -22.88 -21.35 12.51
N LEU A 968 -22.58 -20.49 11.53
CA LEU A 968 -21.77 -19.28 11.74
C LEU A 968 -22.40 -18.34 12.75
N VAL A 969 -23.70 -18.05 12.62
CA VAL A 969 -24.42 -17.18 13.55
C VAL A 969 -24.54 -17.83 14.92
N TYR A 970 -24.81 -19.15 14.98
CA TYR A 970 -24.84 -19.89 16.24
C TYR A 970 -23.50 -19.83 17.00
N ARG A 971 -22.38 -19.93 16.27
CA ARG A 971 -21.02 -19.81 16.83
C ARG A 971 -20.58 -18.36 17.07
N ARG A 972 -21.46 -17.38 16.84
CA ARG A 972 -21.21 -15.94 16.99
C ARG A 972 -20.04 -15.44 16.13
N VAL A 973 -19.80 -16.07 14.98
CA VAL A 973 -18.87 -15.57 13.98
C VAL A 973 -19.47 -14.34 13.30
N TRP A 974 -20.77 -14.42 12.99
CA TRP A 974 -21.58 -13.35 12.44
C TRP A 974 -22.68 -12.93 13.41
N GLY A 975 -23.04 -11.64 13.37
CA GLY A 975 -24.12 -11.07 14.15
C GLY A 975 -24.87 -9.98 13.40
N TYR A 976 -26.18 -9.92 13.61
CA TYR A 976 -27.06 -8.95 12.98
C TYR A 976 -27.79 -8.13 14.04
N PRO A 977 -27.78 -6.79 13.98
CA PRO A 977 -28.55 -5.98 14.91
C PRO A 977 -30.06 -6.20 14.66
N PRO A 978 -30.88 -6.50 15.70
CA PRO A 978 -32.30 -6.77 15.55
C PRO A 978 -33.08 -5.66 14.84
N GLU A 979 -32.66 -4.41 14.99
CA GLU A 979 -33.28 -3.24 14.38
C GLU A 979 -32.98 -3.09 12.88
N ARG A 980 -32.06 -3.89 12.32
CA ARG A 980 -31.67 -3.84 10.90
C ARG A 980 -32.26 -4.97 10.07
N ILE A 981 -32.85 -5.98 10.70
CA ILE A 981 -33.39 -7.18 10.06
C ILE A 981 -34.91 -7.27 10.22
N LEU A 982 -35.58 -7.98 9.30
CA LEU A 982 -37.03 -8.18 9.32
C LEU A 982 -37.44 -9.22 10.36
N PHE A 983 -36.98 -10.45 10.16
CA PHE A 983 -37.20 -11.59 11.06
C PHE A 983 -36.20 -12.70 10.74
N VAL A 984 -36.08 -13.66 11.66
CA VAL A 984 -35.09 -14.75 11.61
C VAL A 984 -35.79 -16.08 11.32
N ILE A 985 -35.20 -16.90 10.45
CA ILE A 985 -35.54 -18.31 10.27
C ILE A 985 -34.35 -19.13 10.78
N GLY A 986 -34.55 -19.91 11.85
CA GLY A 986 -33.43 -20.53 12.56
C GLY A 986 -32.63 -19.49 13.34
N TYR A 987 -31.36 -19.26 12.96
CA TYR A 987 -30.47 -18.23 13.52
C TYR A 987 -30.18 -17.08 12.54
N VAL A 988 -30.59 -17.22 11.28
CA VAL A 988 -30.20 -16.34 10.17
C VAL A 988 -31.40 -15.47 9.73
N PRO A 989 -31.20 -14.15 9.45
CA PRO A 989 -32.28 -13.28 8.97
C PRO A 989 -32.78 -13.70 7.58
N VAL A 990 -34.07 -13.51 7.29
CA VAL A 990 -34.66 -13.86 5.98
C VAL A 990 -33.93 -13.17 4.82
N GLU A 991 -33.40 -11.98 5.04
CA GLU A 991 -32.64 -11.20 4.06
C GLU A 991 -31.32 -11.86 3.65
N GLU A 992 -30.72 -12.68 4.49
CA GLU A 992 -29.52 -13.45 4.17
C GLU A 992 -29.86 -14.61 3.22
N TYR A 993 -31.01 -15.28 3.44
CA TYR A 993 -31.53 -16.25 2.48
C TYR A 993 -31.84 -15.62 1.11
N MET A 994 -32.31 -14.36 1.11
CA MET A 994 -32.45 -13.59 -0.13
C MET A 994 -31.09 -13.32 -0.76
N PHE A 995 -30.07 -13.00 0.05
CA PHE A 995 -28.71 -12.75 -0.43
C PHE A 995 -28.14 -13.95 -1.18
N PHE A 996 -28.22 -15.18 -0.65
CA PHE A 996 -27.73 -16.39 -1.35
C PHE A 996 -28.28 -16.51 -2.78
N THR A 997 -29.57 -16.20 -2.94
CA THR A 997 -30.26 -16.25 -4.24
C THR A 997 -29.83 -15.08 -5.12
N LEU A 998 -29.84 -13.86 -4.58
CA LEU A 998 -29.53 -12.65 -5.32
C LEU A 998 -28.06 -12.60 -5.77
N GLU A 999 -27.12 -13.05 -4.93
CA GLU A 999 -25.71 -13.19 -5.26
C GLU A 999 -25.52 -14.19 -6.42
N THR A 1000 -26.14 -15.37 -6.32
CA THR A 1000 -26.09 -16.38 -7.39
C THR A 1000 -26.61 -15.82 -8.72
N MET A 1001 -27.71 -15.08 -8.69
CA MET A 1001 -28.28 -14.41 -9.87
C MET A 1001 -27.37 -13.30 -10.39
N LEU A 1002 -26.72 -12.55 -9.51
CA LEU A 1002 -25.79 -11.47 -9.86
C LEU A 1002 -24.56 -12.01 -10.58
N VAL A 1003 -23.93 -13.06 -10.04
CA VAL A 1003 -22.80 -13.75 -10.67
C VAL A 1003 -23.22 -14.28 -12.04
N ALA A 1004 -24.40 -14.88 -12.17
CA ALA A 1004 -24.92 -15.34 -13.46
C ALA A 1004 -25.19 -14.19 -14.45
N ALA A 1005 -25.66 -13.04 -13.97
CA ALA A 1005 -25.88 -11.86 -14.80
C ALA A 1005 -24.56 -11.26 -15.31
N VAL A 1006 -23.50 -11.28 -14.50
CA VAL A 1006 -22.13 -10.96 -14.92
C VAL A 1006 -21.61 -11.99 -15.92
N TRP A 1007 -21.83 -13.28 -15.66
CA TRP A 1007 -21.45 -14.38 -16.57
C TRP A 1007 -22.05 -14.18 -17.96
N LEU A 1008 -23.32 -13.80 -18.05
CA LEU A 1008 -24.01 -13.50 -19.31
C LEU A 1008 -23.44 -12.27 -20.06
N GLN A 1009 -22.68 -11.39 -19.39
CA GLN A 1009 -21.96 -10.31 -20.07
C GLN A 1009 -20.66 -10.77 -20.70
N VAL A 1010 -20.11 -11.89 -20.23
CA VAL A 1010 -18.79 -12.37 -20.61
C VAL A 1010 -18.89 -13.55 -21.57
N PHE A 1011 -19.83 -14.47 -21.33
CA PHE A 1011 -20.04 -15.67 -22.13
C PHE A 1011 -21.13 -15.48 -23.18
N GLN A 1012 -20.77 -15.77 -24.42
CA GLN A 1012 -21.64 -15.82 -25.60
C GLN A 1012 -21.61 -17.21 -26.26
N PRO A 1013 -22.61 -17.57 -27.08
CA PRO A 1013 -22.63 -18.82 -27.84
C PRO A 1013 -21.38 -19.03 -28.70
N THR A 1014 -20.79 -17.97 -29.24
CA THR A 1014 -19.56 -18.00 -30.05
C THR A 1014 -18.32 -18.30 -29.22
N THR A 1015 -18.30 -17.88 -27.96
CA THR A 1015 -17.16 -18.07 -27.04
C THR A 1015 -17.24 -19.37 -26.24
N LEU A 1016 -18.42 -19.98 -26.13
CA LEU A 1016 -18.64 -21.21 -25.37
C LEU A 1016 -18.50 -22.42 -26.30
N GLN A 1017 -17.30 -22.97 -26.38
CA GLN A 1017 -16.98 -24.12 -27.24
C GLN A 1017 -17.41 -25.45 -26.61
N ALA A 1018 -17.84 -26.39 -27.46
CA ALA A 1018 -18.41 -27.68 -27.05
C ALA A 1018 -17.41 -28.84 -27.00
N GLU A 1019 -16.16 -28.67 -27.44
CA GLU A 1019 -15.21 -29.78 -27.56
C GLU A 1019 -14.59 -30.16 -26.22
N VAL A 1020 -14.55 -31.46 -25.94
CA VAL A 1020 -13.97 -32.04 -24.72
C VAL A 1020 -12.72 -32.82 -25.12
N GLY A 1021 -11.55 -32.25 -24.88
CA GLY A 1021 -10.25 -32.90 -25.07
C GLY A 1021 -9.77 -33.72 -23.85
N PRO A 1022 -8.74 -34.58 -24.00
CA PRO A 1022 -8.19 -35.38 -22.92
C PRO A 1022 -7.56 -34.51 -21.81
N ARG A 1023 -7.63 -35.00 -20.56
CA ARG A 1023 -7.05 -34.31 -19.39
C ARG A 1023 -5.53 -34.13 -19.56
N GLY A 1024 -5.06 -32.89 -19.59
CA GLY A 1024 -3.62 -32.57 -19.52
C GLY A 1024 -3.06 -32.77 -18.12
N LYS A 1025 -1.75 -33.01 -18.01
CA LYS A 1025 -1.04 -33.24 -16.72
C LYS A 1025 -1.24 -32.11 -15.69
N GLY A 1026 -1.45 -30.87 -16.14
CA GLY A 1026 -1.72 -29.71 -15.27
C GLY A 1026 -3.05 -29.77 -14.50
N GLY A 1027 -4.05 -30.52 -14.98
CA GLY A 1027 -5.34 -30.64 -14.29
C GLY A 1027 -5.26 -31.40 -12.97
N MET A 1028 -4.34 -32.37 -12.87
CA MET A 1028 -4.12 -33.15 -11.65
C MET A 1028 -3.43 -32.33 -10.55
N LEU A 1029 -2.56 -31.40 -10.93
CA LEU A 1029 -1.85 -30.53 -9.99
C LEU A 1029 -2.79 -29.54 -9.30
N VAL A 1030 -3.75 -28.96 -10.04
CA VAL A 1030 -4.79 -28.10 -9.45
C VAL A 1030 -5.72 -28.92 -8.55
N LEU A 1031 -6.08 -30.14 -8.94
CA LEU A 1031 -6.90 -31.02 -8.10
C LEU A 1031 -6.20 -31.36 -6.77
N ALA A 1032 -4.91 -31.70 -6.82
CA ALA A 1032 -4.09 -31.93 -5.62
C ALA A 1032 -3.98 -30.67 -4.75
N SER A 1033 -3.84 -29.49 -5.36
CA SER A 1033 -3.79 -28.21 -4.66
C SER A 1033 -5.10 -27.90 -3.92
N LEU A 1034 -6.26 -28.13 -4.56
CA LEU A 1034 -7.56 -27.98 -3.92
C LEU A 1034 -7.73 -28.96 -2.74
N GLY A 1035 -7.21 -30.18 -2.87
CA GLY A 1035 -7.17 -31.16 -1.78
C GLY A 1035 -6.32 -30.70 -0.59
N LEU A 1036 -5.14 -30.12 -0.84
CA LEU A 1036 -4.28 -29.57 0.21
C LEU A 1036 -4.93 -28.37 0.91
N VAL A 1037 -5.58 -27.47 0.15
CA VAL A 1037 -6.31 -26.33 0.72
C VAL A 1037 -7.48 -26.81 1.60
N TRP A 1038 -8.16 -27.88 1.20
CA TRP A 1038 -9.21 -28.48 2.02
C TRP A 1038 -8.68 -29.04 3.35
N ILE A 1039 -7.53 -29.72 3.32
CA ILE A 1039 -6.85 -30.21 4.54
C ILE A 1039 -6.44 -29.04 5.44
N ALA A 1040 -5.87 -27.98 4.87
CA ALA A 1040 -5.51 -26.78 5.62
C ALA A 1040 -6.74 -26.12 6.26
N GLY A 1041 -7.88 -26.08 5.54
CA GLY A 1041 -9.15 -25.61 6.07
C GLY A 1041 -9.62 -26.42 7.28
N LEU A 1042 -9.49 -27.75 7.24
CA LEU A 1042 -9.82 -28.63 8.38
C LEU A 1042 -8.91 -28.35 9.59
N SER A 1043 -7.62 -28.10 9.37
CA SER A 1043 -6.69 -27.72 10.44
C SER A 1043 -7.05 -26.35 11.07
N CYS A 1044 -7.54 -25.40 10.27
CA CYS A 1044 -7.96 -24.08 10.76
C CYS A 1044 -9.17 -24.14 11.71
N LEU A 1045 -9.97 -25.21 11.69
CA LEU A 1045 -11.10 -25.36 12.61
C LEU A 1045 -10.68 -25.65 14.06
N ALA A 1046 -9.42 -25.98 14.30
CA ALA A 1046 -8.89 -26.27 15.64
C ALA A 1046 -8.63 -25.02 16.48
N SER A 1047 -8.62 -23.82 15.88
CA SER A 1047 -8.38 -22.56 16.57
C SER A 1047 -9.58 -21.61 16.40
N GLU A 1048 -9.93 -20.90 17.47
CA GLU A 1048 -11.02 -19.91 17.41
C GLU A 1048 -10.69 -18.74 16.48
N GLN A 1049 -9.41 -18.33 16.40
CA GLN A 1049 -8.94 -17.23 15.54
C GLN A 1049 -8.99 -17.57 14.04
N SER A 1050 -8.86 -18.84 13.68
CA SER A 1050 -8.96 -19.29 12.28
C SER A 1050 -10.29 -19.99 11.98
N LEU A 1051 -11.26 -19.90 12.89
CA LEU A 1051 -12.53 -20.60 12.76
C LEU A 1051 -13.28 -20.17 11.49
N TYR A 1052 -13.32 -18.86 11.20
CA TYR A 1052 -14.10 -18.36 10.08
C TYR A 1052 -13.50 -18.80 8.72
N ILE A 1053 -12.20 -18.61 8.53
CA ILE A 1053 -11.50 -19.07 7.32
C ILE A 1053 -11.57 -20.59 7.17
N GLY A 1054 -11.46 -21.33 8.28
CA GLY A 1054 -11.58 -22.79 8.30
C GLY A 1054 -12.96 -23.23 7.86
N LEU A 1055 -14.02 -22.57 8.32
CA LEU A 1055 -15.40 -22.85 7.91
C LEU A 1055 -15.65 -22.56 6.43
N ILE A 1056 -15.06 -21.49 5.87
CA ILE A 1056 -15.16 -21.19 4.43
C ILE A 1056 -14.49 -22.27 3.60
N LEU A 1057 -13.24 -22.61 3.91
CA LEU A 1057 -12.45 -23.57 3.13
C LEU A 1057 -13.01 -25.00 3.21
N THR A 1058 -13.46 -25.43 4.38
CA THR A 1058 -14.02 -26.78 4.57
C THR A 1058 -15.35 -26.97 3.86
N TRP A 1059 -16.15 -25.90 3.75
CA TRP A 1059 -17.41 -25.86 3.03
C TRP A 1059 -17.24 -25.75 1.52
N ALA A 1060 -16.38 -24.86 1.02
CA ALA A 1060 -16.28 -24.58 -0.42
C ALA A 1060 -15.45 -25.62 -1.19
N MET A 1061 -14.33 -26.10 -0.62
CA MET A 1061 -13.37 -26.94 -1.36
C MET A 1061 -13.95 -28.26 -1.89
N PRO A 1062 -14.82 -29.00 -1.17
CA PRO A 1062 -15.44 -30.22 -1.71
C PRO A 1062 -16.22 -29.97 -3.01
N VAL A 1063 -16.90 -28.83 -3.12
CA VAL A 1063 -17.64 -28.44 -4.32
C VAL A 1063 -16.68 -28.10 -5.45
N LEU A 1064 -15.62 -27.36 -5.17
CA LEU A 1064 -14.60 -26.99 -6.17
C LEU A 1064 -13.82 -28.20 -6.69
N ILE A 1065 -13.45 -29.13 -5.81
CA ILE A 1065 -12.82 -30.41 -6.17
C ILE A 1065 -13.73 -31.19 -7.12
N LEU A 1066 -15.04 -31.27 -6.80
CA LEU A 1066 -16.02 -31.94 -7.65
C LEU A 1066 -16.13 -31.25 -9.02
N GLN A 1067 -16.36 -29.94 -9.05
CA GLN A 1067 -16.50 -29.18 -10.30
C GLN A 1067 -15.23 -29.27 -11.18
N TRP A 1068 -14.05 -29.14 -10.56
CA TRP A 1068 -12.78 -29.29 -11.26
C TRP A 1068 -12.59 -30.72 -11.80
N SER A 1069 -12.89 -31.74 -10.99
CA SER A 1069 -12.80 -33.13 -11.43
C SER A 1069 -13.74 -33.42 -12.61
N LEU A 1070 -14.94 -32.85 -12.63
CA LEU A 1070 -15.94 -33.05 -13.68
C LEU A 1070 -15.57 -32.36 -15.00
N GLY A 1071 -14.94 -31.18 -14.96
CA GLY A 1071 -14.71 -30.42 -16.18
C GLY A 1071 -13.55 -29.43 -16.17
N ALA A 1072 -12.43 -29.75 -15.52
CA ALA A 1072 -11.19 -28.97 -15.57
C ALA A 1072 -10.83 -28.53 -16.99
N HIS A 1073 -10.94 -29.42 -17.98
CA HIS A 1073 -10.66 -29.09 -19.38
C HIS A 1073 -11.56 -27.94 -19.88
N VAL A 1074 -12.87 -28.04 -19.66
CA VAL A 1074 -13.84 -26.99 -20.04
C VAL A 1074 -13.51 -25.67 -19.38
N LEU A 1075 -13.18 -25.68 -18.09
CA LEU A 1075 -12.83 -24.47 -17.34
C LEU A 1075 -11.52 -23.84 -17.84
N THR A 1076 -10.51 -24.65 -18.17
CA THR A 1076 -9.22 -24.18 -18.71
C THR A 1076 -9.33 -23.65 -20.14
N THR A 1077 -10.13 -24.28 -20.99
CA THR A 1077 -10.39 -23.79 -22.36
C THR A 1077 -11.06 -22.41 -22.34
N HIS A 1078 -11.88 -22.17 -21.32
CA HIS A 1078 -12.58 -20.90 -21.10
C HIS A 1078 -11.97 -20.07 -19.98
N ALA A 1079 -10.66 -20.21 -19.69
CA ALA A 1079 -10.04 -19.59 -18.51
C ALA A 1079 -10.21 -18.06 -18.46
N LYS A 1080 -10.08 -17.38 -19.61
CA LYS A 1080 -10.23 -15.92 -19.69
C LYS A 1080 -11.65 -15.43 -19.32
N PRO A 1081 -12.73 -15.94 -19.95
CA PRO A 1081 -14.08 -15.53 -19.57
C PRO A 1081 -14.50 -16.04 -18.17
N VAL A 1082 -14.04 -17.23 -17.74
CA VAL A 1082 -14.23 -17.71 -16.36
C VAL A 1082 -13.61 -16.73 -15.35
N LEU A 1083 -12.32 -16.41 -15.53
CA LEU A 1083 -11.60 -15.51 -14.62
C LEU A 1083 -12.20 -14.10 -14.61
N THR A 1084 -12.60 -13.59 -15.77
CA THR A 1084 -13.23 -12.25 -15.87
C THR A 1084 -14.54 -12.19 -15.07
N THR A 1085 -15.34 -13.25 -15.12
CA THR A 1085 -16.60 -13.34 -14.36
C THR A 1085 -16.31 -13.37 -12.86
N ILE A 1086 -15.38 -14.24 -12.42
CA ILE A 1086 -15.00 -14.39 -11.01
C ILE A 1086 -14.50 -13.05 -10.45
N VAL A 1087 -13.53 -12.41 -11.11
CA VAL A 1087 -12.93 -11.16 -10.63
C VAL A 1087 -13.96 -10.03 -10.57
N SER A 1088 -14.80 -9.89 -11.60
CA SER A 1088 -15.78 -8.79 -11.65
C SER A 1088 -16.87 -8.94 -10.59
N ALA A 1089 -17.38 -10.16 -10.38
CA ALA A 1089 -18.39 -10.40 -9.35
C ALA A 1089 -17.82 -10.27 -7.94
N THR A 1090 -16.66 -10.89 -7.69
CA THR A 1090 -15.96 -10.82 -6.38
C THR A 1090 -15.67 -9.37 -6.00
N ALA A 1091 -15.06 -8.60 -6.91
CA ALA A 1091 -14.69 -7.21 -6.61
C ALA A 1091 -15.91 -6.34 -6.27
N TYR A 1092 -17.04 -6.53 -6.96
CA TYR A 1092 -18.26 -5.80 -6.67
C TYR A 1092 -18.85 -6.17 -5.30
N LEU A 1093 -18.95 -7.46 -5.01
CA LEU A 1093 -19.51 -7.97 -3.75
C LEU A 1093 -18.66 -7.53 -2.56
N CYS A 1094 -17.33 -7.58 -2.67
CA CYS A 1094 -16.42 -7.06 -1.65
C CYS A 1094 -16.64 -5.57 -1.35
N VAL A 1095 -16.90 -4.75 -2.38
CA VAL A 1095 -17.18 -3.32 -2.21
C VAL A 1095 -18.51 -3.10 -1.50
N ALA A 1096 -19.55 -3.83 -1.89
CA ALA A 1096 -20.86 -3.73 -1.27
C ALA A 1096 -20.84 -4.20 0.19
N ASP A 1097 -20.14 -5.28 0.49
CA ASP A 1097 -20.00 -5.85 1.83
C ASP A 1097 -19.18 -4.95 2.76
N ALA A 1098 -18.05 -4.40 2.27
CA ALA A 1098 -17.25 -3.42 3.03
C ALA A 1098 -18.10 -2.22 3.46
N TRP A 1099 -19.01 -1.77 2.59
CA TRP A 1099 -19.97 -0.72 2.91
C TRP A 1099 -20.98 -1.16 3.98
N ALA A 1100 -21.53 -2.36 3.86
CA ALA A 1100 -22.51 -2.90 4.81
C ALA A 1100 -21.94 -3.07 6.22
N ILE A 1101 -20.72 -3.59 6.34
CA ILE A 1101 -19.99 -3.72 7.62
C ILE A 1101 -19.73 -2.35 8.22
N ARG A 1102 -19.24 -1.38 7.42
CA ARG A 1102 -18.99 0.00 7.87
C ARG A 1102 -20.25 0.67 8.45
N HIS A 1103 -21.41 0.36 7.89
CA HIS A 1103 -22.70 0.92 8.32
C HIS A 1103 -23.45 0.05 9.35
N GLY A 1104 -22.79 -1.02 9.82
CA GLY A 1104 -23.28 -1.90 10.88
C GLY A 1104 -24.54 -2.68 10.51
N ILE A 1105 -24.69 -3.09 9.25
CA ILE A 1105 -25.82 -3.94 8.83
C ILE A 1105 -25.65 -5.37 9.37
N TRP A 1106 -24.43 -5.89 9.28
CA TRP A 1106 -23.95 -7.06 10.03
C TRP A 1106 -22.60 -6.75 10.65
N ARG A 1107 -22.22 -7.56 11.64
CA ARG A 1107 -20.96 -7.47 12.37
C ARG A 1107 -20.30 -8.83 12.37
N ILE A 1108 -18.99 -8.81 12.21
CA ILE A 1108 -18.16 -10.02 12.26
C ILE A 1108 -17.35 -9.96 13.55
N ASN A 1109 -17.28 -11.07 14.25
CA ASN A 1109 -16.55 -11.16 15.50
C ASN A 1109 -15.03 -11.15 15.23
N PRO A 1110 -14.28 -10.12 15.69
CA PRO A 1110 -12.85 -10.04 15.46
C PRO A 1110 -12.06 -11.22 16.05
N ALA A 1111 -12.61 -11.91 17.06
CA ALA A 1111 -11.99 -13.09 17.66
C ALA A 1111 -11.91 -14.30 16.71
N ASN A 1112 -12.63 -14.26 15.58
CA ASN A 1112 -12.66 -15.34 14.59
C ASN A 1112 -11.92 -15.01 13.28
N LEU A 1113 -11.16 -13.92 13.27
CA LEU A 1113 -10.38 -13.45 12.13
C LEU A 1113 -8.89 -13.74 12.31
N VAL A 1114 -8.23 -14.18 11.23
CA VAL A 1114 -6.80 -14.49 11.21
C VAL A 1114 -5.94 -13.23 11.32
N LEU A 1115 -6.45 -12.10 10.83
CA LEU A 1115 -5.78 -10.79 10.88
C LEU A 1115 -6.67 -9.76 11.58
N PRO A 1116 -6.13 -8.97 12.53
CA PRO A 1116 -6.90 -7.91 13.17
C PRO A 1116 -7.29 -6.83 12.14
N MET A 1117 -8.58 -6.49 12.09
CA MET A 1117 -9.08 -5.46 11.19
C MET A 1117 -8.71 -4.06 11.67
N GLY A 1118 -8.24 -3.21 10.74
CA GLY A 1118 -8.35 -1.77 10.90
C GLY A 1118 -9.83 -1.36 10.84
N LYS A 1119 -10.20 -0.26 11.51
CA LYS A 1119 -11.58 0.27 11.66
C LYS A 1119 -12.39 0.48 10.35
N TYR A 1120 -11.76 0.30 9.17
CA TYR A 1120 -12.28 0.61 7.84
C TYR A 1120 -11.92 -0.41 6.75
N ALA A 1121 -11.40 -1.60 7.09
CA ALA A 1121 -11.00 -2.62 6.11
C ALA A 1121 -12.07 -3.73 5.98
N LEU A 1122 -12.15 -4.37 4.82
CA LEU A 1122 -12.90 -5.62 4.62
C LEU A 1122 -12.05 -6.79 5.19
N PRO A 1123 -12.61 -7.72 5.98
CA PRO A 1123 -11.86 -8.89 6.43
C PRO A 1123 -11.37 -9.73 5.24
N LEU A 1124 -10.23 -10.38 5.40
CA LEU A 1124 -9.69 -11.29 4.39
C LEU A 1124 -10.67 -12.44 4.11
N GLU A 1125 -11.34 -12.91 5.16
CA GLU A 1125 -12.30 -14.00 5.14
C GLU A 1125 -13.54 -13.66 4.30
N GLU A 1126 -14.04 -12.42 4.37
CA GLU A 1126 -15.14 -11.95 3.51
C GLU A 1126 -14.72 -11.87 2.05
N ALA A 1127 -13.54 -11.33 1.77
CA ALA A 1127 -13.00 -11.32 0.42
C ALA A 1127 -12.81 -12.75 -0.13
N LEU A 1128 -12.39 -13.68 0.72
CA LEU A 1128 -12.26 -15.09 0.38
C LEU A 1128 -13.63 -15.75 0.17
N PHE A 1129 -14.62 -15.45 1.00
CA PHE A 1129 -16.00 -15.93 0.87
C PHE A 1129 -16.56 -15.57 -0.51
N PHE A 1130 -16.54 -14.29 -0.89
CA PHE A 1130 -17.03 -13.85 -2.20
C PHE A 1130 -16.21 -14.41 -3.36
N LEU A 1131 -14.91 -14.65 -3.16
CA LEU A 1131 -14.08 -15.30 -4.17
C LEU A 1131 -14.52 -16.75 -4.40
N VAL A 1132 -14.68 -17.55 -3.34
CA VAL A 1132 -15.03 -18.96 -3.48
C VAL A 1132 -16.48 -19.15 -3.95
N THR A 1133 -17.43 -18.33 -3.51
CA THR A 1133 -18.82 -18.36 -4.00
C THR A 1133 -18.90 -17.99 -5.48
N SER A 1134 -18.17 -16.94 -5.90
CA SER A 1134 -18.07 -16.54 -7.31
C SER A 1134 -17.46 -17.63 -8.18
N ILE A 1135 -16.44 -18.35 -7.69
CA ILE A 1135 -15.86 -19.52 -8.37
C ILE A 1135 -16.90 -20.63 -8.49
N MET A 1136 -17.53 -21.04 -7.38
CA MET A 1136 -18.53 -22.12 -7.35
C MET A 1136 -19.69 -21.86 -8.32
N CYS A 1137 -20.21 -20.62 -8.36
CA CYS A 1137 -21.28 -20.22 -9.25
C CYS A 1137 -20.82 -20.18 -10.71
N THR A 1138 -19.67 -19.57 -11.00
CA THR A 1138 -19.12 -19.44 -12.36
C THR A 1138 -18.78 -20.81 -12.95
N TRP A 1139 -18.09 -21.67 -12.19
CA TRP A 1139 -17.76 -23.03 -12.62
C TRP A 1139 -19.03 -23.87 -12.78
N GLY A 1140 -19.93 -23.82 -11.80
CA GLY A 1140 -21.20 -24.54 -11.84
C GLY A 1140 -22.01 -24.21 -13.09
N LEU A 1141 -22.19 -22.92 -13.39
CA LEU A 1141 -22.95 -22.47 -14.57
C LEU A 1141 -22.25 -22.83 -15.88
N THR A 1142 -20.92 -22.65 -15.95
CA THR A 1142 -20.13 -22.98 -17.15
C THR A 1142 -20.19 -24.48 -17.46
N LEU A 1143 -20.02 -25.32 -16.44
CA LEU A 1143 -20.08 -26.79 -16.58
C LEU A 1143 -21.48 -27.25 -16.96
N ALA A 1144 -22.52 -26.70 -16.32
CA ALA A 1144 -23.91 -27.03 -16.64
C ALA A 1144 -24.26 -26.64 -18.09
N MET A 1145 -23.75 -25.51 -18.59
CA MET A 1145 -24.00 -25.07 -19.96
C MET A 1145 -23.29 -25.93 -21.03
N VAL A 1146 -22.12 -26.52 -20.71
CA VAL A 1146 -21.28 -27.26 -21.68
C VAL A 1146 -21.48 -28.78 -21.63
N LEU A 1147 -21.68 -29.35 -20.44
CA LEU A 1147 -21.77 -30.79 -20.22
C LEU A 1147 -23.20 -31.34 -20.33
N TRP A 1148 -24.20 -30.46 -20.39
CA TRP A 1148 -25.60 -30.87 -20.56
C TRP A 1148 -25.83 -31.69 -21.83
N GLY A 1149 -26.37 -32.91 -21.65
CA GLY A 1149 -26.69 -33.82 -22.76
C GLY A 1149 -25.51 -34.63 -23.31
N LYS A 1150 -24.32 -34.60 -22.67
CA LYS A 1150 -23.14 -35.38 -23.08
C LYS A 1150 -22.87 -36.55 -22.11
N PRO A 1151 -22.35 -37.70 -22.60
CA PRO A 1151 -21.95 -38.81 -21.73
C PRO A 1151 -20.73 -38.40 -20.88
N ILE A 1152 -20.86 -38.50 -19.55
CA ILE A 1152 -19.80 -38.18 -18.59
C ILE A 1152 -19.11 -39.49 -18.19
N GLY A 1153 -17.88 -39.71 -18.64
CA GLY A 1153 -17.05 -40.85 -18.20
C GLY A 1153 -16.28 -40.51 -16.93
N LEU A 1154 -16.66 -41.10 -15.78
CA LEU A 1154 -15.87 -41.05 -14.53
C LEU A 1154 -14.74 -42.09 -14.61
N ALA A 1155 -13.69 -41.80 -15.37
CA ALA A 1155 -12.49 -42.64 -15.41
C ALA A 1155 -11.57 -42.28 -14.22
N VAL A 1156 -11.68 -43.03 -13.12
CA VAL A 1156 -10.61 -43.13 -12.11
C VAL A 1156 -9.57 -44.10 -12.68
N GLY A 1157 -8.64 -43.58 -13.48
CA GLY A 1157 -7.56 -44.39 -14.05
C GLY A 1157 -6.42 -44.58 -13.05
N VAL A 1158 -6.32 -45.76 -12.45
CA VAL A 1158 -5.06 -46.24 -11.87
C VAL A 1158 -4.14 -46.58 -13.05
N GLY A 1159 -3.08 -45.80 -13.23
CA GLY A 1159 -2.15 -45.97 -14.34
C GLY A 1159 -1.40 -47.29 -14.25
N THR A 1160 -1.67 -48.23 -15.16
CA THR A 1160 -0.79 -49.36 -15.41
C THR A 1160 0.43 -48.87 -16.20
N TRP A 1161 1.58 -48.80 -15.52
CA TRP A 1161 2.89 -48.68 -16.16
C TRP A 1161 3.22 -50.01 -16.86
N ALA A 1162 2.78 -50.17 -18.11
CA ALA A 1162 3.21 -51.28 -18.96
C ALA A 1162 3.80 -50.73 -20.27
N ARG A 1163 5.07 -51.04 -20.51
CA ARG A 1163 5.78 -50.80 -21.79
C ARG A 1163 5.00 -51.44 -22.95
N PRO A 1164 5.07 -50.88 -24.19
CA PRO A 1164 4.30 -51.40 -25.30
C PRO A 1164 4.72 -52.85 -25.62
N PRO A 1165 3.79 -53.76 -25.94
CA PRO A 1165 4.15 -55.12 -26.33
C PRO A 1165 4.68 -55.11 -27.76
N ARG A 1166 5.74 -55.89 -28.00
CA ARG A 1166 6.21 -56.23 -29.35
C ARG A 1166 5.14 -57.09 -30.05
N PRO A 1167 5.00 -56.99 -31.38
CA PRO A 1167 3.97 -57.69 -32.12
C PRO A 1167 4.28 -59.19 -32.16
N GLY A 1168 3.32 -60.02 -31.74
CA GLY A 1168 3.37 -61.48 -31.88
C GLY A 1168 3.54 -62.26 -30.58
N ARG A 1169 2.48 -62.35 -29.78
CA ARG A 1169 2.06 -63.56 -29.04
C ARG A 1169 0.79 -63.28 -28.22
N THR A 1170 -0.24 -64.02 -28.54
CA THR A 1170 -1.48 -64.18 -27.76
C THR A 1170 -1.16 -64.93 -26.47
N GLN A 1171 -1.64 -64.45 -25.31
CA GLN A 1171 -2.22 -65.33 -24.28
C GLN A 1171 -2.99 -64.56 -23.21
N LEU A 1172 -4.18 -65.10 -22.93
CA LEU A 1172 -5.15 -64.78 -21.89
C LEU A 1172 -4.51 -64.73 -20.49
N ILE A 1173 -5.03 -63.88 -19.59
CA ILE A 1173 -5.45 -64.27 -18.23
C ILE A 1173 -6.67 -63.42 -17.81
N THR A 1174 -7.57 -64.13 -17.16
CA THR A 1174 -8.93 -63.93 -16.67
C THR A 1174 -9.21 -62.84 -15.62
N CYS A 1175 -10.39 -62.24 -15.78
CA CYS A 1175 -11.44 -61.89 -14.79
C CYS A 1175 -11.14 -61.10 -13.50
N GLY A 1176 -11.78 -59.93 -13.40
CA GLY A 1176 -12.15 -59.23 -12.17
C GLY A 1176 -13.09 -58.07 -12.50
N ALA A 1177 -14.40 -58.33 -12.52
CA ALA A 1177 -15.44 -57.43 -13.03
C ALA A 1177 -15.51 -56.08 -12.27
N VAL A 1178 -15.36 -54.97 -13.00
CA VAL A 1178 -15.75 -53.62 -12.56
C VAL A 1178 -17.00 -53.23 -13.33
N LEU A 1179 -18.04 -52.88 -12.57
CA LEU A 1179 -19.36 -52.48 -13.04
C LEU A 1179 -19.25 -51.23 -13.94
N VAL A 1180 -19.25 -51.41 -15.25
CA VAL A 1180 -19.39 -50.33 -16.23
C VAL A 1180 -20.86 -49.92 -16.26
N LEU A 1181 -21.21 -48.83 -15.59
CA LEU A 1181 -22.49 -48.17 -15.79
C LEU A 1181 -22.36 -47.15 -16.93
N SER A 1182 -22.60 -47.61 -18.16
CA SER A 1182 -22.99 -46.72 -19.26
C SER A 1182 -24.43 -46.26 -19.01
N ILE A 1183 -24.62 -45.03 -18.53
CA ILE A 1183 -25.96 -44.47 -18.33
C ILE A 1183 -26.27 -43.52 -19.49
N SER A 1184 -26.94 -44.07 -20.49
CA SER A 1184 -27.67 -43.33 -21.50
C SER A 1184 -29.10 -43.13 -20.99
N HIS A 1185 -29.69 -41.93 -21.14
CA HIS A 1185 -31.11 -41.59 -20.85
C HIS A 1185 -31.47 -41.12 -19.41
N PRO A 1186 -32.68 -40.56 -19.13
CA PRO A 1186 -32.96 -39.44 -18.21
C PRO A 1186 -32.86 -39.78 -16.70
N ALA A 1187 -32.22 -40.89 -16.35
CA ALA A 1187 -32.00 -41.36 -14.98
C ALA A 1187 -31.18 -40.38 -14.13
N LEU A 1188 -30.43 -39.45 -14.74
CA LEU A 1188 -29.75 -38.35 -14.05
C LEU A 1188 -30.72 -37.49 -13.22
N PHE A 1189 -31.98 -37.33 -13.66
CA PHE A 1189 -32.99 -36.56 -12.93
C PHE A 1189 -33.42 -37.24 -11.61
N LYS A 1190 -33.22 -38.57 -11.48
CA LYS A 1190 -33.47 -39.32 -10.24
C LYS A 1190 -32.21 -39.45 -9.36
N MET A 1191 -31.01 -39.36 -9.93
CA MET A 1191 -29.75 -39.45 -9.17
C MET A 1191 -29.26 -38.11 -8.62
N VAL A 1192 -29.60 -36.97 -9.23
CA VAL A 1192 -29.21 -35.64 -8.71
C VAL A 1192 -29.77 -35.40 -7.30
N PRO A 1193 -31.05 -35.69 -6.99
CA PRO A 1193 -31.54 -35.63 -5.61
C PRO A 1193 -30.78 -36.58 -4.68
N ALA A 1194 -30.43 -37.79 -5.13
CA ALA A 1194 -29.72 -38.78 -4.31
C ALA A 1194 -28.25 -38.38 -4.04
N LEU A 1195 -27.57 -37.80 -5.02
CA LEU A 1195 -26.20 -37.31 -4.91
C LEU A 1195 -26.16 -36.02 -4.08
N VAL A 1196 -27.10 -35.10 -4.28
CA VAL A 1196 -27.29 -33.89 -3.47
C VAL A 1196 -27.65 -34.28 -2.02
N VAL A 1197 -28.52 -35.26 -1.80
CA VAL A 1197 -28.83 -35.80 -0.47
C VAL A 1197 -27.62 -36.50 0.14
N THR A 1198 -26.76 -37.14 -0.64
CA THR A 1198 -25.54 -37.79 -0.14
C THR A 1198 -24.47 -36.75 0.25
N ILE A 1199 -24.33 -35.68 -0.52
CA ILE A 1199 -23.45 -34.54 -0.24
C ILE A 1199 -23.98 -33.71 0.95
N MET A 1200 -25.30 -33.48 1.02
CA MET A 1200 -25.95 -32.87 2.17
C MET A 1200 -25.82 -33.73 3.42
N ARG A 1201 -25.92 -35.07 3.31
CA ARG A 1201 -25.66 -35.99 4.43
C ARG A 1201 -24.19 -35.99 4.84
N PHE A 1202 -23.25 -35.85 3.90
CA PHE A 1202 -21.82 -35.77 4.22
C PHE A 1202 -21.47 -34.45 4.90
N GLY A 1203 -21.96 -33.31 4.40
CA GLY A 1203 -21.83 -32.00 5.05
C GLY A 1203 -22.52 -31.94 6.40
N PHE A 1204 -23.73 -32.51 6.51
CA PHE A 1204 -24.47 -32.63 7.77
C PHE A 1204 -23.77 -33.55 8.78
N TRP A 1205 -23.16 -34.66 8.34
CA TRP A 1205 -22.43 -35.57 9.23
C TRP A 1205 -21.07 -35.03 9.64
N ALA A 1206 -20.38 -34.29 8.77
CA ALA A 1206 -19.18 -33.53 9.14
C ALA A 1206 -19.51 -32.44 10.17
N CYS A 1207 -20.61 -31.71 10.00
CA CYS A 1207 -21.07 -30.72 10.99
C CYS A 1207 -21.55 -31.38 12.30
N ALA A 1208 -22.23 -32.53 12.24
CA ALA A 1208 -22.71 -33.25 13.43
C ALA A 1208 -21.57 -33.91 14.24
N LEU A 1209 -20.53 -34.42 13.59
CA LEU A 1209 -19.29 -34.87 14.23
C LEU A 1209 -18.56 -33.72 14.92
N MET A 1210 -18.57 -32.52 14.34
CA MET A 1210 -17.98 -31.31 14.93
C MET A 1210 -18.81 -30.68 16.06
N ALA A 1211 -20.06 -31.11 16.24
CA ALA A 1211 -20.95 -30.68 17.32
C ALA A 1211 -21.00 -31.64 18.52
N GLY A 1212 -20.18 -32.71 18.54
CA GLY A 1212 -20.14 -33.68 19.64
C GLY A 1212 -21.36 -34.60 19.72
N VAL A 1213 -22.20 -34.68 18.68
CA VAL A 1213 -23.43 -35.50 18.67
C VAL A 1213 -23.10 -36.94 18.26
N HIS A 1214 -23.51 -37.93 19.08
CA HIS A 1214 -23.26 -39.35 18.80
C HIS A 1214 -24.00 -39.84 17.55
N LEU A 1215 -23.24 -40.20 16.50
CA LEU A 1215 -23.78 -40.80 15.28
C LEU A 1215 -24.22 -42.27 15.50
N PRO A 1216 -25.34 -42.71 14.91
CA PRO A 1216 -25.74 -44.12 14.88
C PRO A 1216 -24.76 -44.98 14.06
N ALA A 1217 -24.64 -46.27 14.39
CA ALA A 1217 -23.57 -47.17 13.91
C ALA A 1217 -23.42 -47.22 12.37
N ARG A 1218 -24.52 -47.19 11.61
CA ARG A 1218 -24.48 -47.14 10.13
C ARG A 1218 -23.84 -45.85 9.59
N GLY A 1219 -23.94 -44.73 10.31
CA GLY A 1219 -23.34 -43.46 9.92
C GLY A 1219 -21.82 -43.44 10.11
N ARG A 1220 -21.30 -44.09 11.15
CA ARG A 1220 -19.85 -44.21 11.39
C ARG A 1220 -19.16 -45.08 10.32
N VAL A 1221 -19.82 -46.15 9.87
CA VAL A 1221 -19.27 -47.04 8.83
C VAL A 1221 -19.21 -46.36 7.46
N LEU A 1222 -20.24 -45.59 7.10
CA LEU A 1222 -20.26 -44.83 5.84
C LEU A 1222 -19.28 -43.64 5.85
N PHE A 1223 -19.12 -42.95 6.99
CA PHE A 1223 -18.11 -41.91 7.17
C PHE A 1223 -16.69 -42.49 7.10
N ALA A 1224 -16.43 -43.60 7.80
CA ALA A 1224 -15.12 -44.28 7.75
C ALA A 1224 -14.81 -44.83 6.35
N ALA A 1225 -15.79 -45.41 5.64
CA ALA A 1225 -15.58 -45.88 4.27
C ALA A 1225 -15.27 -44.74 3.28
N ALA A 1226 -15.90 -43.57 3.46
CA ALA A 1226 -15.63 -42.39 2.64
C ALA A 1226 -14.27 -41.73 2.99
N VAL A 1227 -13.91 -41.67 4.27
CA VAL A 1227 -12.59 -41.20 4.72
C VAL A 1227 -11.50 -42.14 4.23
N VAL A 1228 -11.70 -43.47 4.25
CA VAL A 1228 -10.73 -44.45 3.70
C VAL A 1228 -10.63 -44.33 2.17
N ALA A 1229 -11.74 -44.11 1.46
CA ALA A 1229 -11.71 -43.90 0.01
C ALA A 1229 -10.97 -42.61 -0.41
N ILE A 1230 -11.00 -41.57 0.43
CA ILE A 1230 -10.32 -40.28 0.20
C ILE A 1230 -8.86 -40.32 0.72
N SER A 1231 -8.59 -41.03 1.83
CA SER A 1231 -7.27 -41.11 2.47
C SER A 1231 -6.33 -42.13 1.82
N CYS A 1232 -6.83 -43.04 0.98
CA CYS A 1232 -5.98 -43.96 0.22
C CYS A 1232 -5.38 -43.34 -1.06
N ALA A 1233 -5.64 -42.06 -1.36
CA ALA A 1233 -5.11 -41.36 -2.54
C ALA A 1233 -3.63 -40.87 -2.44
N PRO A 1234 -2.98 -40.71 -1.26
CA PRO A 1234 -1.55 -40.37 -1.17
C PRO A 1234 -0.63 -41.48 -0.59
N ALA A 1235 -1.06 -42.75 -0.50
CA ALA A 1235 -0.23 -43.84 0.03
C ALA A 1235 0.67 -44.53 -1.03
N ALA A 1236 1.16 -43.78 -2.03
CA ALA A 1236 2.06 -44.29 -3.09
C ALA A 1236 3.40 -43.55 -3.19
N LEU A 1237 3.80 -42.81 -2.14
CA LEU A 1237 5.07 -42.06 -2.08
C LEU A 1237 5.96 -42.43 -0.87
N ALA A 1238 5.66 -43.52 -0.18
CA ALA A 1238 6.40 -43.98 0.99
C ALA A 1238 7.57 -44.98 0.74
N PRO A 1239 8.07 -45.24 -0.50
CA PRO A 1239 9.36 -45.93 -0.65
C PRO A 1239 10.35 -45.23 -1.61
N LEU A 1240 10.59 -43.92 -1.44
CA LEU A 1240 11.62 -43.19 -2.21
C LEU A 1240 12.68 -42.46 -1.36
N LEU A 1241 12.68 -42.63 -0.03
CA LEU A 1241 13.68 -41.99 0.87
C LEU A 1241 14.35 -42.96 1.87
N ALA A 1242 14.38 -44.27 1.61
CA ALA A 1242 15.15 -45.20 2.44
C ALA A 1242 15.93 -46.23 1.60
N GLY A 1243 17.26 -46.07 1.59
CA GLY A 1243 18.27 -46.95 0.99
C GLY A 1243 19.13 -46.19 -0.02
N THR A 1244 20.43 -45.93 0.17
CA THR A 1244 21.43 -46.61 1.01
C THR A 1244 22.73 -45.79 1.01
N VAL A 1245 23.35 -45.52 2.17
CA VAL A 1245 24.80 -45.71 2.42
C VAL A 1245 25.02 -45.96 3.94
N LEU A 1246 25.05 -47.25 4.27
CA LEU A 1246 26.10 -48.00 4.97
C LEU A 1246 26.90 -47.41 6.18
N VAL A 1247 26.90 -48.24 7.24
CA VAL A 1247 27.96 -48.65 8.21
C VAL A 1247 27.92 -48.07 9.62
N GLY A 1248 27.77 -48.96 10.61
CA GLY A 1248 28.19 -48.70 12.00
C GLY A 1248 27.63 -49.59 13.12
N THR A 1249 27.62 -50.92 12.96
CA THR A 1249 27.77 -51.96 14.01
C THR A 1249 27.05 -51.87 15.37
N LEU A 1250 26.05 -52.75 15.51
CA LEU A 1250 25.87 -53.82 16.52
C LEU A 1250 26.12 -53.59 18.03
N GLY A 1251 25.06 -53.87 18.81
CA GLY A 1251 25.07 -54.28 20.22
C GLY A 1251 23.97 -53.53 20.98
N GLY A 1252 22.86 -54.08 21.46
CA GLY A 1252 22.52 -55.45 21.82
C GLY A 1252 22.09 -55.47 23.29
N TRP A 1253 20.81 -55.83 23.54
CA TRP A 1253 20.26 -56.39 24.78
C TRP A 1253 20.08 -55.44 26.00
N HIS A 1254 18.83 -55.17 26.41
CA HIS A 1254 18.09 -56.00 27.38
C HIS A 1254 16.73 -55.39 27.76
N THR A 1255 15.78 -56.30 27.94
CA THR A 1255 14.45 -56.21 28.59
C THR A 1255 14.48 -55.74 30.04
N ARG A 1256 13.48 -54.95 30.49
CA ARG A 1256 12.62 -55.29 31.64
C ARG A 1256 11.54 -54.25 31.98
N ASP A 1257 10.36 -54.80 32.25
CA ASP A 1257 9.27 -54.38 33.15
C ASP A 1257 9.62 -53.33 34.21
N ARG A 1258 8.69 -52.39 34.48
CA ARG A 1258 7.75 -52.48 35.63
C ARG A 1258 6.94 -51.20 35.86
N ASP A 1259 5.64 -51.42 35.95
CA ASP A 1259 4.72 -51.09 37.04
C ASP A 1259 4.34 -49.65 37.40
N ASP A 1260 3.01 -49.55 37.51
CA ASP A 1260 2.20 -48.80 38.48
C ASP A 1260 1.82 -47.36 38.20
N THR A 1261 0.84 -47.26 37.31
CA THR A 1261 -0.24 -46.27 37.38
C THR A 1261 -1.27 -46.66 38.45
N LEU A 1262 -1.54 -45.75 39.38
CA LEU A 1262 -2.82 -45.67 40.09
C LEU A 1262 -3.44 -44.29 39.79
N PRO A 1263 -4.68 -44.22 39.27
CA PRO A 1263 -5.21 -43.02 38.65
C PRO A 1263 -6.13 -42.26 39.61
N LEU A 1264 -6.15 -40.93 39.50
CA LEU A 1264 -7.31 -40.15 39.92
C LEU A 1264 -7.46 -38.86 39.09
N TYR A 1265 -8.44 -38.96 38.20
CA TYR A 1265 -9.46 -37.96 37.89
C TYR A 1265 -9.12 -36.68 37.09
N LYS A 1266 -9.76 -36.68 35.91
CA LYS A 1266 -10.62 -35.65 35.32
C LYS A 1266 -10.02 -34.59 34.39
N ASN A 1267 -10.68 -34.54 33.23
CA ASN A 1267 -10.80 -33.48 32.22
C ASN A 1267 -9.67 -33.35 31.20
N ALA A 1268 -9.83 -34.00 30.04
CA ALA A 1268 -10.14 -33.37 28.75
C ALA A 1268 -10.14 -34.44 27.64
#